data_AF-A0A915YJS7-F1
#
_entry.id   AF-A0A915YJS7-F1
#
_cell.length_a   1.000
_cell.length_b   1.000
_cell.length_c   1.000
_cell.angle_alpha   90.00
_cell.angle_beta   90.00
_cell.angle_gamma   90.00
#
_symmetry.space_group_name_H-M   'P 1'
#
loop_
_entity.id
_entity.type
_entity.pdbx_description
1 polymer ?
#
loop_
_entity_poly.entity_id
_entity_poly.type
_entity_poly.pdbx_seq_one_letter_code
_entity_poly.pdbx_strand_id
1 'polypeptide(L)'
;MKQLIFIPVLLILFPIFIYAQNVGISADDSNPDPSAILDVKSQDKGILIPRIALKGATDVSTIQNPATSLLVYNTETVEDLVPGFYYFDGRLWVPINKANSKDLALTDQQLAFLKAGSMPPLEKDAGERVLTTDGAGGFTWASVAAPVSPIYWSENGNVGTNSAINFVGTTDNQALSFRTNNNTRARLTLQGQLELFTPSNSVFVGPAVGNTNTGFQNTAIGYRTFFNNTTGRYNNANGAYALYNNTSGAFNNASGAYTLYRNTTGSNNNATGYRALFSNTTGSLNTAHGYYALYRNTTGRFNSANGAYALFNNTTATNNSAHGYRSLYTNTTGINNTATGAYALQFNTTGGNNSAHGIYALSRNTTGANNSAHGAHSLVANTTGTENNATGYRALNNNTTGGYNNATGANALYSNTTGSYNNANGYQTLYSNTTGRLNNAAGYRALYRNTTALYNNATGAYALYVNTTGSYNNATGSFALYSNSTGTLNNATGYRALFYNSTGSYNNATGTYALYRNTTGRFNSAAGYSALYNNTSAYYNTAKGGYALYRNTTGQQNTTAGYQSLYNNTTGRCNTALGYRAFFNGSTFTNSTALGCNTNITASNQIRLGSNTVTSIGGFANWTNVSDGRFKTNVKEEVAGLDFIKQLRPVTYNLDMEAIAQFNNIPDSMRLRAVEALKAKEVQTGFIAQEVETAAKKVGYQFSGIDAPKNGNDHYGLRYAEFTVPLVKAVQELSEELEDTRQQNKQLAAQNKKMEAEIVKLKEIENKQKAMEAELTAIKALLKATSASK
;
A
#
# COMPACT_ATOMS: atom_id res chain seq x y z
N MET A 1 -28.95 -55.18 107.49
CA MET A 1 -29.25 -53.74 107.74
C MET A 1 -30.36 -53.37 106.78
N LYS A 2 -31.59 -53.17 107.28
CA LYS A 2 -32.19 -51.84 107.54
C LYS A 2 -32.18 -50.96 106.28
N GLN A 3 -33.25 -50.33 105.79
CA GLN A 3 -34.66 -50.25 106.13
C GLN A 3 -35.14 -49.00 105.33
N LEU A 4 -36.39 -48.99 104.85
CA LEU A 4 -37.26 -47.80 104.76
C LEU A 4 -36.92 -46.75 103.63
N ILE A 5 -37.81 -45.93 103.03
CA ILE A 5 -39.17 -45.42 103.35
C ILE A 5 -39.72 -44.60 102.12
N PHE A 6 -41.05 -44.59 101.92
CA PHE A 6 -42.01 -43.56 101.39
C PHE A 6 -41.87 -42.96 99.96
N ILE A 7 -42.86 -42.93 99.03
CA ILE A 7 -44.29 -42.45 98.98
C ILE A 7 -44.39 -40.89 99.01
N PRO A 8 -45.22 -40.16 98.19
CA PRO A 8 -45.83 -40.43 96.86
C PRO A 8 -46.19 -39.17 95.96
N VAL A 9 -46.92 -39.40 94.84
CA VAL A 9 -48.04 -38.59 94.24
C VAL A 9 -47.74 -37.32 93.39
N LEU A 10 -48.03 -37.33 92.07
CA LEU A 10 -49.30 -36.86 91.42
C LEU A 10 -49.20 -36.48 89.89
N LEU A 11 -50.19 -36.95 89.10
CA LEU A 11 -50.88 -36.34 87.91
C LEU A 11 -50.27 -36.25 86.47
N ILE A 12 -51.03 -36.83 85.51
CA ILE A 12 -51.59 -36.28 84.22
C ILE A 12 -51.27 -36.98 82.85
N LEU A 13 -52.35 -37.60 82.30
CA LEU A 13 -52.92 -37.68 80.91
C LEU A 13 -52.14 -38.17 79.66
N PHE A 14 -52.58 -39.32 79.08
CA PHE A 14 -53.36 -39.57 77.82
C PHE A 14 -53.06 -41.02 77.27
N PRO A 15 -53.97 -41.69 76.53
CA PRO A 15 -53.98 -43.13 76.30
C PRO A 15 -53.39 -43.55 74.94
N ILE A 16 -52.87 -44.78 74.86
CA ILE A 16 -52.58 -45.49 73.60
C ILE A 16 -53.03 -46.95 73.76
N PHE A 17 -53.93 -47.38 72.89
CA PHE A 17 -54.23 -48.79 72.64
C PHE A 17 -53.12 -49.41 71.79
N ILE A 18 -52.66 -50.61 72.15
CA ILE A 18 -52.01 -51.53 71.21
C ILE A 18 -52.72 -52.88 71.33
N TYR A 19 -53.38 -53.28 70.25
CA TYR A 19 -53.86 -54.64 70.01
C TYR A 19 -52.70 -55.47 69.47
N ALA A 20 -52.50 -56.68 70.01
CA ALA A 20 -51.57 -57.68 69.50
C ALA A 20 -52.37 -58.79 68.81
N GLN A 21 -52.16 -59.12 67.52
CA GLN A 21 -52.78 -60.30 66.88
C GLN A 21 -52.03 -60.83 65.64
N ASN A 22 -50.92 -61.54 65.83
CA ASN A 22 -50.51 -62.65 64.94
C ASN A 22 -49.98 -63.76 65.87
N VAL A 23 -50.52 -64.97 65.80
CA VAL A 23 -50.09 -66.09 66.65
C VAL A 23 -49.24 -67.04 65.82
N GLY A 24 -47.95 -67.16 66.16
CA GLY A 24 -47.05 -68.16 65.60
C GLY A 24 -46.97 -69.37 66.52
N ILE A 25 -47.14 -70.59 65.98
CA ILE A 25 -46.82 -71.84 66.66
C ILE A 25 -45.72 -72.51 65.84
N SER A 26 -44.48 -72.14 66.15
CA SER A 26 -43.29 -72.58 65.42
C SER A 26 -42.31 -73.27 66.37
N ALA A 27 -41.71 -74.37 65.92
CA ALA A 27 -40.69 -75.09 66.71
C ALA A 27 -39.31 -74.39 66.69
N ASP A 28 -39.16 -73.35 65.86
CA ASP A 28 -37.92 -72.61 65.61
C ASP A 28 -37.97 -71.15 66.11
N ASP A 29 -38.99 -70.78 66.89
CA ASP A 29 -39.27 -69.42 67.38
C ASP A 29 -39.32 -68.34 66.28
N SER A 30 -39.54 -68.75 65.02
CA SER A 30 -39.72 -67.80 63.93
C SER A 30 -41.03 -67.02 64.10
N ASN A 31 -40.97 -65.71 63.81
CA ASN A 31 -42.17 -64.87 63.81
C ASN A 31 -43.20 -65.42 62.82
N PRO A 32 -44.50 -65.36 63.16
CA PRO A 32 -45.56 -65.69 62.21
C PRO A 32 -45.47 -64.78 60.99
N ASP A 33 -45.70 -65.34 59.81
CA ASP A 33 -45.73 -64.56 58.56
C ASP A 33 -46.74 -63.40 58.69
N PRO A 34 -46.37 -62.16 58.29
CA PRO A 34 -47.25 -60.99 58.42
C PRO A 34 -48.61 -61.15 57.71
N SER A 35 -48.70 -62.03 56.71
CA SER A 35 -49.93 -62.31 55.97
C SER A 35 -50.85 -63.35 56.63
N ALA A 36 -50.40 -64.03 57.68
CA ALA A 36 -51.15 -65.07 58.37
C ALA A 36 -51.56 -64.64 59.79
N ILE A 37 -52.83 -64.84 60.13
CA ILE A 37 -53.33 -64.62 61.50
C ILE A 37 -52.92 -65.76 62.45
N LEU A 38 -52.73 -66.97 61.91
CA LEU A 38 -52.19 -68.16 62.56
C LEU A 38 -51.17 -68.81 61.59
N ASP A 39 -49.89 -68.84 61.98
CA ASP A 39 -48.81 -69.48 61.22
C ASP A 39 -48.26 -70.66 62.04
N VAL A 40 -48.28 -71.87 61.47
CA VAL A 40 -47.84 -73.10 62.15
C VAL A 40 -46.69 -73.73 61.36
N LYS A 41 -45.51 -73.80 61.97
CA LYS A 41 -44.29 -74.36 61.36
C LYS A 41 -43.75 -75.52 62.20
N SER A 42 -43.71 -76.71 61.62
CA SER A 42 -43.10 -77.90 62.23
C SER A 42 -42.52 -78.79 61.14
N GLN A 43 -41.39 -79.46 61.44
CA GLN A 43 -40.74 -80.40 60.52
C GLN A 43 -41.34 -81.80 60.59
N ASP A 44 -42.02 -82.13 61.69
CA ASP A 44 -42.47 -83.50 62.01
C ASP A 44 -43.86 -83.58 62.69
N LYS A 45 -44.55 -82.45 62.89
CA LYS A 45 -45.90 -82.39 63.47
C LYS A 45 -46.88 -81.67 62.56
N GLY A 46 -48.10 -82.19 62.47
CA GLY A 46 -49.22 -81.55 61.76
C GLY A 46 -50.19 -80.83 62.70
N ILE A 47 -51.17 -80.14 62.13
CA ILE A 47 -52.29 -79.57 62.88
C ILE A 47 -53.39 -80.62 62.98
N LEU A 48 -53.79 -81.00 64.19
CA LEU A 48 -55.01 -81.78 64.41
C LEU A 48 -56.22 -80.84 64.41
N ILE A 49 -56.90 -80.78 63.28
CA ILE A 49 -58.19 -80.10 63.13
C ILE A 49 -59.26 -80.91 63.89
N PRO A 50 -60.27 -80.27 64.53
CA PRO A 50 -61.32 -80.97 65.27
C PRO A 50 -61.95 -82.09 64.45
N ARG A 51 -61.94 -83.30 65.01
CA ARG A 51 -62.60 -84.48 64.48
C ARG A 51 -64.04 -84.51 64.98
N ILE A 52 -64.98 -84.35 64.07
CA ILE A 52 -66.40 -84.14 64.39
C ILE A 52 -67.24 -85.18 63.66
N ALA A 53 -68.16 -85.80 64.36
CA ALA A 53 -69.13 -86.73 63.79
C ALA A 53 -70.32 -85.95 63.20
N LEU A 54 -70.22 -85.54 61.93
CA LEU A 54 -71.31 -84.80 61.29
C LEU A 54 -72.47 -85.74 60.96
N LYS A 55 -73.70 -85.26 61.18
CA LYS A 55 -74.94 -86.04 60.95
C LYS A 55 -75.51 -85.89 59.53
N GLY A 56 -74.92 -85.04 58.69
CA GLY A 56 -75.35 -84.78 57.32
C GLY A 56 -74.77 -83.47 56.75
N ALA A 57 -74.95 -83.21 55.46
CA ALA A 57 -74.35 -82.06 54.76
C ALA A 57 -74.83 -80.69 55.28
N THR A 58 -76.02 -80.63 55.87
CA THR A 58 -76.63 -79.43 56.47
C THR A 58 -76.49 -79.38 57.99
N ASP A 59 -75.69 -80.27 58.61
CA ASP A 59 -75.60 -80.38 60.06
C ASP A 59 -74.95 -79.13 60.70
N VAL A 60 -75.81 -78.22 61.15
CA VAL A 60 -75.47 -77.03 61.95
C VAL A 60 -75.81 -77.22 63.43
N SER A 61 -76.14 -78.46 63.83
CA SER A 61 -76.56 -78.79 65.19
C SER A 61 -75.40 -79.34 66.02
N THR A 62 -74.52 -80.15 65.41
CA THR A 62 -73.34 -80.73 66.07
C THR A 62 -72.29 -79.66 66.38
N ILE A 63 -72.19 -78.63 65.52
CA ILE A 63 -71.51 -77.38 65.80
C ILE A 63 -72.56 -76.29 65.66
N GLN A 64 -72.98 -75.65 66.76
CA GLN A 64 -73.96 -74.58 66.69
C GLN A 64 -73.39 -73.36 65.95
N ASN A 65 -74.12 -72.88 64.94
CA ASN A 65 -73.77 -71.71 64.13
C ASN A 65 -72.34 -71.78 63.54
N PRO A 66 -72.02 -72.80 62.73
CA PRO A 66 -70.68 -72.94 62.18
C PRO A 66 -70.37 -71.74 61.28
N ALA A 67 -69.21 -71.12 61.48
CA ALA A 67 -68.78 -69.99 60.67
C ALA A 67 -68.43 -70.46 59.25
N THR A 68 -68.65 -69.60 58.25
CA THR A 68 -68.14 -69.85 56.90
C THR A 68 -66.62 -70.02 56.93
N SER A 69 -66.12 -70.98 56.15
CA SER A 69 -64.74 -71.47 56.11
C SER A 69 -64.26 -72.21 57.37
N LEU A 70 -65.15 -72.59 58.29
CA LEU A 70 -64.80 -73.45 59.42
C LEU A 70 -64.39 -74.84 58.91
N LEU A 71 -63.16 -75.26 59.22
CA LEU A 71 -62.58 -76.54 58.79
C LEU A 71 -62.73 -77.60 59.88
N VAL A 72 -63.23 -78.78 59.52
CA VAL A 72 -63.33 -79.96 60.39
C VAL A 72 -62.86 -81.21 59.64
N TYR A 73 -62.50 -82.24 60.39
CA TYR A 73 -62.39 -83.59 59.84
C TYR A 73 -63.62 -84.38 60.24
N ASN A 74 -64.48 -84.71 59.27
CA ASN A 74 -65.64 -85.55 59.52
C ASN A 74 -65.20 -87.00 59.80
N THR A 75 -65.75 -87.64 60.84
CA THR A 75 -65.42 -89.02 61.19
C THR A 75 -66.51 -90.04 60.84
N GLU A 76 -67.70 -89.58 60.47
CA GLU A 76 -68.86 -90.46 60.23
C GLU A 76 -69.17 -90.61 58.74
N THR A 77 -69.75 -91.75 58.38
CA THR A 77 -70.35 -91.94 57.05
C THR A 77 -71.86 -91.83 57.19
N VAL A 78 -72.44 -90.74 56.70
CA VAL A 78 -73.90 -90.53 56.69
C VAL A 78 -74.29 -89.88 55.36
N GLU A 79 -75.10 -90.59 54.58
CA GLU A 79 -75.47 -90.22 53.19
C GLU A 79 -74.23 -89.97 52.31
N ASP A 80 -74.11 -88.79 51.70
CA ASP A 80 -73.00 -88.39 50.83
C ASP A 80 -71.75 -87.92 51.60
N LEU A 81 -71.81 -87.88 52.94
CA LEU A 81 -70.64 -87.58 53.77
C LEU A 81 -69.86 -88.86 54.02
N VAL A 82 -68.56 -88.80 53.76
CA VAL A 82 -67.59 -89.83 54.10
C VAL A 82 -66.52 -89.24 55.02
N PRO A 83 -65.75 -90.04 55.76
CA PRO A 83 -64.66 -89.53 56.58
C PRO A 83 -63.64 -88.75 55.75
N GLY A 84 -63.39 -87.50 56.10
CA GLY A 84 -62.57 -86.60 55.28
C GLY A 84 -62.55 -85.15 55.78
N PHE A 85 -61.79 -84.28 55.12
CA PHE A 85 -61.76 -82.85 55.43
C PHE A 85 -62.94 -82.13 54.79
N TYR A 86 -63.66 -81.34 55.59
CA TYR A 86 -64.79 -80.53 55.15
C TYR A 86 -64.64 -79.11 55.66
N TYR A 87 -65.05 -78.13 54.84
CA TYR A 87 -65.28 -76.78 55.32
C TYR A 87 -66.76 -76.41 55.22
N PHE A 88 -67.25 -75.57 56.13
CA PHE A 88 -68.59 -75.04 56.03
C PHE A 88 -68.63 -73.83 55.08
N ASP A 89 -69.40 -73.87 54.01
CA ASP A 89 -69.46 -72.76 53.03
C ASP A 89 -70.42 -71.62 53.44
N GLY A 90 -71.06 -71.75 54.61
CA GLY A 90 -72.12 -70.87 55.10
C GLY A 90 -73.52 -71.48 54.99
N ARG A 91 -73.66 -72.63 54.31
CA ARG A 91 -74.93 -73.38 54.19
C ARG A 91 -74.73 -74.90 54.30
N LEU A 92 -73.65 -75.44 53.75
CA LEU A 92 -73.36 -76.88 53.69
C LEU A 92 -71.92 -77.17 54.12
N TRP A 93 -71.69 -78.39 54.61
CA TRP A 93 -70.35 -78.96 54.75
C TRP A 93 -69.88 -79.51 53.40
N VAL A 94 -68.86 -78.88 52.83
CA VAL A 94 -68.30 -79.20 51.50
C VAL A 94 -67.00 -79.97 51.64
N PRO A 95 -66.85 -81.16 51.00
CA PRO A 95 -65.63 -81.94 51.07
C PRO A 95 -64.49 -81.24 50.33
N ILE A 96 -63.32 -81.23 50.95
CA ILE A 96 -62.08 -80.80 50.33
C ILE A 96 -61.43 -82.06 49.75
N ASN A 97 -61.88 -82.57 48.59
CA ASN A 97 -61.05 -83.50 47.80
C ASN A 97 -61.46 -83.77 46.33
N LYS A 98 -60.40 -83.80 45.51
CA LYS A 98 -60.19 -84.42 44.17
C LYS A 98 -61.14 -84.05 43.01
N ALA A 99 -60.76 -83.02 42.26
CA ALA A 99 -61.11 -82.94 40.85
C ALA A 99 -60.29 -83.98 40.04
N ASN A 100 -60.98 -85.02 39.58
CA ASN A 100 -60.54 -85.82 38.44
C ASN A 100 -60.50 -84.94 37.18
N SER A 101 -59.47 -85.13 36.36
CA SER A 101 -59.21 -84.42 35.11
C SER A 101 -60.16 -84.83 33.98
N LYS A 102 -61.44 -84.45 34.06
CA LYS A 102 -62.40 -84.52 32.95
C LYS A 102 -63.50 -83.50 33.18
N ASP A 103 -63.31 -82.29 32.65
CA ASP A 103 -64.37 -81.46 32.03
C ASP A 103 -63.78 -80.10 31.65
N LEU A 104 -63.41 -79.98 30.37
CA LEU A 104 -63.46 -78.75 29.55
C LEU A 104 -62.94 -79.13 28.15
N ALA A 105 -63.82 -79.75 27.37
CA ALA A 105 -63.59 -80.04 25.96
C ALA A 105 -63.66 -78.73 25.15
N LEU A 106 -62.52 -78.33 24.57
CA LEU A 106 -62.44 -77.34 23.49
C LEU A 106 -62.19 -78.07 22.17
N THR A 107 -62.85 -77.63 21.11
CA THR A 107 -63.04 -78.32 19.83
C THR A 107 -61.82 -78.30 18.90
N ASP A 108 -61.72 -79.31 18.04
CA ASP A 108 -60.55 -79.68 17.21
C ASP A 108 -60.05 -78.62 16.21
N GLN A 109 -60.72 -77.48 16.04
CA GLN A 109 -60.23 -76.39 15.19
C GLN A 109 -59.27 -75.41 15.89
N GLN A 110 -59.24 -75.37 17.23
CA GLN A 110 -58.32 -74.48 17.97
C GLN A 110 -56.99 -75.15 18.36
N LEU A 111 -56.85 -76.47 18.15
CA LEU A 111 -55.63 -77.24 18.47
C LEU A 111 -54.59 -77.32 17.34
N ALA A 112 -54.92 -76.85 16.13
CA ALA A 112 -54.06 -77.00 14.94
C ALA A 112 -52.97 -75.92 14.80
N PHE A 113 -52.98 -74.84 15.59
CA PHE A 113 -51.96 -73.78 15.52
C PHE A 113 -50.89 -73.87 16.62
N LEU A 114 -51.04 -74.75 17.62
CA LEU A 114 -50.13 -74.84 18.78
C LEU A 114 -49.11 -75.99 18.74
N LYS A 115 -49.00 -76.75 17.64
CA LYS A 115 -48.09 -77.90 17.53
C LYS A 115 -47.06 -77.78 16.40
N ALA A 116 -46.29 -76.69 16.42
CA ALA A 116 -44.99 -76.66 15.73
C ALA A 116 -43.88 -76.19 16.68
N GLY A 117 -43.46 -77.10 17.56
CA GLY A 117 -42.11 -77.14 18.09
C GLY A 117 -41.87 -76.46 19.43
N SER A 118 -41.87 -77.25 20.51
CA SER A 118 -40.95 -77.03 21.64
C SER A 118 -40.65 -78.40 22.26
N MET A 119 -39.42 -78.88 22.06
CA MET A 119 -38.88 -80.06 22.74
C MET A 119 -38.45 -79.71 24.18
N PRO A 120 -38.34 -80.71 25.07
CA PRO A 120 -38.61 -80.60 26.51
C PRO A 120 -37.32 -80.29 27.30
N PRO A 121 -37.33 -80.24 28.66
CA PRO A 121 -37.18 -81.53 29.34
C PRO A 121 -37.81 -81.61 30.76
N LEU A 122 -37.84 -82.87 31.25
CA LEU A 122 -37.89 -83.32 32.65
C LEU A 122 -39.27 -83.40 33.32
N GLU A 123 -39.83 -84.60 33.32
CA GLU A 123 -39.69 -85.41 34.54
C GLU A 123 -39.43 -86.89 34.22
N LYS A 124 -38.74 -87.51 35.18
CA LYS A 124 -38.07 -88.81 35.20
C LYS A 124 -39.09 -89.95 35.20
N ASP A 125 -38.83 -91.04 34.46
CA ASP A 125 -38.38 -92.27 35.11
C ASP A 125 -37.94 -93.38 34.13
N ALA A 126 -36.79 -93.96 34.49
CA ALA A 126 -36.17 -95.23 34.09
C ALA A 126 -36.55 -95.92 32.76
N GLY A 127 -35.62 -95.85 31.78
CA GLY A 127 -35.26 -97.01 30.97
C GLY A 127 -35.63 -97.03 29.48
N GLU A 128 -36.05 -95.92 28.88
CA GLU A 128 -36.60 -95.94 27.53
C GLU A 128 -35.54 -95.79 26.43
N ARG A 129 -35.23 -96.90 25.75
CA ARG A 129 -34.82 -96.86 24.34
C ARG A 129 -35.97 -96.21 23.56
N VAL A 130 -35.70 -95.48 22.49
CA VAL A 130 -36.75 -94.90 21.63
C VAL A 130 -36.88 -95.72 20.35
N LEU A 131 -38.13 -95.96 19.96
CA LEU A 131 -38.49 -96.71 18.75
C LEU A 131 -38.31 -95.77 17.56
N THR A 132 -37.20 -95.95 16.85
CA THR A 132 -36.91 -95.18 15.65
C THR A 132 -37.38 -95.96 14.42
N THR A 133 -38.08 -95.28 13.52
CA THR A 133 -38.40 -95.78 12.18
C THR A 133 -37.26 -95.40 11.24
N ASP A 134 -36.88 -96.33 10.37
CA ASP A 134 -35.86 -96.12 9.34
C ASP A 134 -36.34 -95.26 8.15
N GLY A 135 -37.57 -94.75 8.20
CA GLY A 135 -38.16 -93.94 7.14
C GLY A 135 -38.79 -94.76 6.00
N ALA A 136 -38.74 -96.09 6.03
CA ALA A 136 -39.47 -96.98 5.11
C ALA A 136 -40.60 -97.78 5.81
N GLY A 137 -40.73 -97.63 7.13
CA GLY A 137 -41.82 -98.24 7.92
C GLY A 137 -41.39 -99.43 8.78
N GLY A 138 -40.10 -99.74 8.87
CA GLY A 138 -39.57 -100.67 9.87
C GLY A 138 -39.18 -99.93 11.16
N PHE A 139 -39.62 -100.42 12.32
CA PHE A 139 -39.33 -99.82 13.62
C PHE A 139 -38.29 -100.62 14.42
N THR A 140 -37.24 -99.97 14.94
CA THR A 140 -36.23 -100.58 15.82
C THR A 140 -35.93 -99.70 17.03
N TRP A 141 -35.69 -100.32 18.20
CA TRP A 141 -35.41 -99.60 19.44
C TRP A 141 -33.91 -99.27 19.55
N ALA A 142 -33.52 -98.00 19.63
CA ALA A 142 -32.12 -97.56 19.80
C ALA A 142 -31.89 -96.77 21.11
N SER A 143 -30.71 -96.92 21.73
CA SER A 143 -30.31 -96.22 22.96
C SER A 143 -29.59 -94.90 22.66
N VAL A 144 -29.93 -93.82 23.38
CA VAL A 144 -29.43 -92.47 23.14
C VAL A 144 -28.00 -92.29 23.64
N ALA A 145 -27.03 -92.15 22.72
CA ALA A 145 -25.73 -91.56 23.01
C ALA A 145 -25.80 -90.03 22.80
N ALA A 146 -25.29 -89.26 23.75
CA ALA A 146 -25.44 -87.81 23.83
C ALA A 146 -24.81 -87.04 22.66
N PRO A 147 -25.52 -86.09 22.02
CA PRO A 147 -24.92 -85.03 21.23
C PRO A 147 -24.65 -83.79 22.08
N VAL A 148 -23.43 -83.29 21.96
CA VAL A 148 -22.94 -81.97 22.36
C VAL A 148 -23.90 -80.89 21.83
N SER A 149 -24.47 -80.06 22.71
CA SER A 149 -25.33 -78.95 22.30
C SER A 149 -24.54 -77.96 21.42
N PRO A 150 -25.03 -77.59 20.22
CA PRO A 150 -24.45 -76.47 19.50
C PRO A 150 -24.71 -75.19 20.31
N ILE A 151 -23.63 -74.46 20.61
CA ILE A 151 -23.73 -73.14 21.22
C ILE A 151 -24.37 -72.21 20.18
N TYR A 152 -25.68 -72.01 20.30
CA TYR A 152 -26.36 -70.97 19.54
C TYR A 152 -25.86 -69.60 19.98
N TRP A 153 -25.78 -68.65 19.06
CA TRP A 153 -25.66 -67.25 19.43
C TRP A 153 -26.98 -66.81 20.07
N SER A 154 -26.94 -66.55 21.37
CA SER A 154 -28.06 -66.10 22.18
C SER A 154 -28.50 -64.70 21.75
N GLU A 155 -29.79 -64.42 21.80
CA GLU A 155 -30.36 -63.08 21.55
C GLU A 155 -29.84 -62.04 22.56
N ASN A 156 -29.45 -62.49 23.76
CA ASN A 156 -28.85 -61.65 24.80
C ASN A 156 -27.31 -61.64 24.76
N GLY A 157 -26.70 -62.30 23.76
CA GLY A 157 -25.27 -62.53 23.68
C GLY A 157 -24.79 -63.71 24.52
N ASN A 158 -23.55 -64.14 24.26
CA ASN A 158 -22.92 -65.32 24.88
C ASN A 158 -21.79 -64.88 25.82
N VAL A 159 -21.75 -65.43 27.03
CA VAL A 159 -20.62 -65.26 27.96
C VAL A 159 -19.53 -66.31 27.71
N GLY A 160 -18.25 -65.96 27.86
CA GLY A 160 -17.12 -66.92 27.76
C GLY A 160 -16.69 -67.34 26.34
N THR A 161 -16.91 -66.51 25.32
CA THR A 161 -16.57 -66.84 23.92
C THR A 161 -15.06 -66.83 23.63
N ASN A 162 -14.61 -67.73 22.74
CA ASN A 162 -13.25 -67.80 22.19
C ASN A 162 -13.29 -67.62 20.67
N SER A 163 -12.62 -66.59 20.13
CA SER A 163 -12.66 -66.24 18.71
C SER A 163 -12.13 -67.31 17.74
N ALA A 164 -11.36 -68.30 18.22
CA ALA A 164 -10.86 -69.40 17.38
C ALA A 164 -11.92 -70.50 17.12
N ILE A 165 -12.92 -70.63 18.00
CA ILE A 165 -13.94 -71.70 17.94
C ILE A 165 -15.38 -71.19 17.99
N ASN A 166 -15.61 -69.93 18.39
CA ASN A 166 -16.91 -69.29 18.46
C ASN A 166 -16.93 -68.05 17.57
N PHE A 167 -17.59 -68.13 16.41
CA PHE A 167 -17.75 -67.01 15.48
C PHE A 167 -19.11 -67.07 14.78
N VAL A 168 -19.54 -65.93 14.24
CA VAL A 168 -20.68 -65.86 13.29
C VAL A 168 -20.08 -65.80 11.89
N GLY A 169 -20.17 -66.89 11.14
CA GLY A 169 -19.53 -66.99 9.82
C GLY A 169 -19.65 -68.38 9.20
N THR A 170 -18.90 -68.59 8.13
CA THR A 170 -18.82 -69.86 7.38
C THR A 170 -17.48 -70.56 7.67
N THR A 171 -17.48 -71.89 7.69
CA THR A 171 -16.27 -72.73 7.80
C THR A 171 -15.78 -73.22 6.44
N ASP A 172 -16.60 -73.05 5.40
CA ASP A 172 -16.31 -73.41 4.02
C ASP A 172 -15.97 -72.18 3.18
N ASN A 173 -15.60 -72.40 1.92
CA ASN A 173 -15.23 -71.33 0.99
C ASN A 173 -16.47 -70.63 0.41
N GLN A 174 -17.45 -70.29 1.26
CA GLN A 174 -18.66 -69.55 0.91
C GLN A 174 -18.73 -68.22 1.65
N ALA A 175 -19.28 -67.19 1.00
CA ALA A 175 -19.43 -65.85 1.58
C ALA A 175 -20.61 -65.80 2.59
N LEU A 176 -20.45 -65.09 3.71
CA LEU A 176 -21.52 -64.87 4.67
C LEU A 176 -22.47 -63.75 4.20
N SER A 177 -23.76 -64.04 4.03
CA SER A 177 -24.76 -63.06 3.56
C SER A 177 -25.79 -62.73 4.64
N PHE A 178 -26.05 -61.43 4.83
CA PHE A 178 -27.13 -60.90 5.66
C PHE A 178 -28.31 -60.50 4.77
N ARG A 179 -29.50 -61.02 5.05
CA ARG A 179 -30.70 -60.86 4.20
C ARG A 179 -31.89 -60.29 4.95
N THR A 180 -32.76 -59.56 4.25
CA THR A 180 -34.12 -59.21 4.71
C THR A 180 -35.12 -59.52 3.61
N ASN A 181 -36.23 -60.18 3.93
CA ASN A 181 -37.22 -60.68 2.94
C ASN A 181 -36.55 -61.45 1.79
N ASN A 182 -35.61 -62.34 2.11
CA ASN A 182 -34.79 -63.12 1.18
C ASN A 182 -33.96 -62.30 0.16
N ASN A 183 -33.83 -60.99 0.34
CA ASN A 183 -32.94 -60.15 -0.45
C ASN A 183 -31.63 -59.92 0.31
N THR A 184 -30.49 -60.15 -0.33
CA THR A 184 -29.18 -59.83 0.25
C THR A 184 -29.08 -58.32 0.48
N ARG A 185 -28.71 -57.94 1.71
CA ARG A 185 -28.50 -56.55 2.14
C ARG A 185 -27.04 -56.25 2.45
N ALA A 186 -26.32 -57.23 3.00
CA ALA A 186 -24.87 -57.15 3.17
C ALA A 186 -24.22 -58.52 2.94
N ARG A 187 -22.95 -58.55 2.52
CA ARG A 187 -22.20 -59.79 2.34
C ARG A 187 -20.72 -59.59 2.70
N LEU A 188 -20.16 -60.52 3.48
CA LEU A 188 -18.72 -60.63 3.70
C LEU A 188 -18.15 -61.64 2.70
N THR A 189 -17.35 -61.17 1.74
CA THR A 189 -16.79 -62.01 0.68
C THR A 189 -15.62 -62.85 1.16
N LEU A 190 -15.20 -63.82 0.33
CA LEU A 190 -14.01 -64.64 0.56
C LEU A 190 -12.71 -63.82 0.57
N GLN A 191 -12.74 -62.62 -0.03
CA GLN A 191 -11.64 -61.67 -0.05
C GLN A 191 -11.68 -60.70 1.15
N GLY A 192 -12.63 -60.88 2.09
CA GLY A 192 -12.77 -60.03 3.27
C GLY A 192 -13.47 -58.69 3.01
N GLN A 193 -14.18 -58.54 1.89
CA GLN A 193 -14.90 -57.31 1.55
C GLN A 193 -16.30 -57.31 2.18
N LEU A 194 -16.70 -56.20 2.79
CA LEU A 194 -18.10 -55.96 3.17
C LEU A 194 -18.82 -55.26 2.02
N GLU A 195 -19.66 -56.01 1.31
CA GLU A 195 -20.54 -55.49 0.27
C GLU A 195 -21.87 -55.08 0.88
N LEU A 196 -22.37 -53.88 0.53
CA LEU A 196 -23.70 -53.41 0.92
C LEU A 196 -24.59 -53.28 -0.31
N PHE A 197 -25.70 -54.01 -0.31
CA PHE A 197 -26.64 -54.10 -1.42
C PHE A 197 -27.83 -53.18 -1.17
N THR A 198 -27.84 -52.05 -1.88
CA THR A 198 -28.96 -51.11 -1.88
C THR A 198 -29.45 -50.88 -3.31
N PRO A 199 -30.77 -50.69 -3.55
CA PRO A 199 -31.29 -50.38 -4.90
C PRO A 199 -30.69 -49.13 -5.54
N SER A 200 -30.10 -48.26 -4.72
CA SER A 200 -29.53 -46.98 -5.13
C SER A 200 -28.02 -47.03 -5.40
N ASN A 201 -27.35 -48.17 -5.20
CA ASN A 201 -25.88 -48.27 -5.19
C ASN A 201 -25.20 -47.28 -4.21
N SER A 202 -25.90 -46.90 -3.13
CA SER A 202 -25.36 -46.04 -2.07
C SER A 202 -24.88 -46.86 -0.87
N VAL A 203 -23.87 -46.33 -0.17
CA VAL A 203 -23.29 -46.89 1.06
C VAL A 203 -23.73 -46.04 2.25
N PHE A 204 -24.48 -46.63 3.19
CA PHE A 204 -24.99 -45.95 4.38
C PHE A 204 -24.59 -46.71 5.65
N VAL A 205 -23.84 -46.06 6.53
CA VAL A 205 -23.32 -46.67 7.76
C VAL A 205 -23.55 -45.76 8.96
N GLY A 206 -24.40 -46.21 9.88
CA GLY A 206 -24.69 -45.55 11.16
C GLY A 206 -26.16 -45.14 11.31
N PRO A 207 -26.57 -44.68 12.51
CA PRO A 207 -27.99 -44.50 12.82
C PRO A 207 -28.61 -43.35 12.03
N ALA A 208 -29.79 -43.62 11.45
CA ALA A 208 -30.58 -42.67 10.66
C ALA A 208 -29.84 -42.03 9.47
N VAL A 209 -28.82 -42.70 8.93
CA VAL A 209 -28.13 -42.27 7.71
C VAL A 209 -29.02 -42.54 6.49
N GLY A 210 -29.17 -41.55 5.61
CA GLY A 210 -29.95 -41.70 4.37
C GLY A 210 -31.46 -41.93 4.56
N ASN A 211 -32.03 -41.49 5.69
CA ASN A 211 -33.40 -41.83 6.10
C ASN A 211 -34.49 -41.55 5.05
N THR A 212 -34.42 -40.43 4.32
CA THR A 212 -35.36 -40.12 3.24
C THR A 212 -34.73 -40.20 1.84
N ASN A 213 -33.53 -40.78 1.72
CA ASN A 213 -32.72 -40.78 0.50
C ASN A 213 -33.40 -41.53 -0.66
N THR A 214 -33.78 -40.79 -1.71
CA THR A 214 -34.25 -41.36 -3.00
C THR A 214 -33.20 -41.27 -4.12
N GLY A 215 -32.02 -40.75 -3.83
CA GLY A 215 -30.91 -40.56 -4.76
C GLY A 215 -29.95 -41.74 -4.78
N PHE A 216 -29.01 -41.73 -5.72
CA PHE A 216 -28.15 -42.88 -6.03
C PHE A 216 -26.65 -42.58 -5.98
N GLN A 217 -25.86 -43.62 -5.80
CA GLN A 217 -24.38 -43.60 -5.76
C GLN A 217 -23.80 -42.62 -4.73
N ASN A 218 -24.43 -42.54 -3.55
CA ASN A 218 -23.93 -41.72 -2.43
C ASN A 218 -23.13 -42.58 -1.44
N THR A 219 -22.17 -41.99 -0.74
CA THR A 219 -21.48 -42.59 0.41
C THR A 219 -21.76 -41.74 1.64
N ALA A 220 -22.36 -42.30 2.69
CA ALA A 220 -22.58 -41.59 3.94
C ALA A 220 -22.28 -42.44 5.19
N ILE A 221 -21.50 -41.87 6.11
CA ILE A 221 -21.06 -42.53 7.34
C ILE A 221 -21.25 -41.56 8.52
N GLY A 222 -21.85 -42.01 9.62
CA GLY A 222 -22.01 -41.24 10.85
C GLY A 222 -23.42 -41.30 11.44
N TYR A 223 -23.83 -40.24 12.13
CA TYR A 223 -25.16 -40.11 12.74
C TYR A 223 -25.99 -39.07 12.00
N ARG A 224 -27.18 -39.44 11.53
CA ARG A 224 -28.07 -38.56 10.73
C ARG A 224 -27.36 -37.88 9.56
N THR A 225 -26.33 -38.51 9.01
CA THR A 225 -25.68 -38.05 7.79
C THR A 225 -26.66 -38.23 6.63
N PHE A 226 -26.76 -37.27 5.71
CA PHE A 226 -27.62 -37.43 4.52
C PHE A 226 -29.13 -37.63 4.83
N PHE A 227 -29.61 -37.10 5.97
CA PHE A 227 -30.93 -37.43 6.52
C PHE A 227 -32.12 -37.09 5.59
N ASN A 228 -32.11 -35.89 4.98
CA ASN A 228 -33.19 -35.37 4.13
C ASN A 228 -32.88 -35.43 2.62
N ASN A 229 -31.89 -36.23 2.17
CA ASN A 229 -31.61 -36.37 0.73
C ASN A 229 -32.85 -36.82 -0.03
N THR A 230 -33.17 -36.15 -1.13
CA THR A 230 -34.18 -36.66 -2.07
C THR A 230 -33.43 -37.17 -3.30
N THR A 231 -33.32 -36.40 -4.37
CA THR A 231 -32.75 -36.86 -5.66
C THR A 231 -31.24 -36.67 -5.80
N GLY A 232 -30.53 -36.14 -4.79
CA GLY A 232 -29.09 -35.88 -4.84
C GLY A 232 -28.25 -37.15 -5.06
N ARG A 233 -27.20 -37.05 -5.88
CA ARG A 233 -26.38 -38.19 -6.34
C ARG A 233 -24.89 -37.92 -6.29
N TYR A 234 -24.08 -38.99 -6.23
CA TYR A 234 -22.61 -38.91 -6.24
C TYR A 234 -22.01 -38.07 -5.11
N ASN A 235 -22.64 -38.03 -3.94
CA ASN A 235 -22.14 -37.29 -2.79
C ASN A 235 -21.38 -38.20 -1.82
N ASN A 236 -20.35 -37.66 -1.17
CA ASN A 236 -19.62 -38.31 -0.09
C ASN A 236 -19.80 -37.50 1.21
N ALA A 237 -20.26 -38.14 2.28
CA ALA A 237 -20.57 -37.49 3.55
C ALA A 237 -20.04 -38.31 4.74
N ASN A 238 -19.12 -37.77 5.51
CA ASN A 238 -18.55 -38.42 6.68
C ASN A 238 -18.64 -37.50 7.90
N GLY A 239 -19.28 -37.98 8.96
CA GLY A 239 -19.44 -37.25 10.22
C GLY A 239 -20.90 -36.91 10.52
N ALA A 240 -21.19 -36.70 11.82
CA ALA A 240 -22.55 -36.46 12.28
C ALA A 240 -23.17 -35.24 11.60
N TYR A 241 -24.39 -35.41 11.07
CA TYR A 241 -25.16 -34.37 10.38
C TYR A 241 -24.47 -33.76 9.13
N ALA A 242 -23.47 -34.41 8.53
CA ALA A 242 -22.93 -33.96 7.26
C ALA A 242 -23.99 -34.11 6.14
N LEU A 243 -24.17 -33.08 5.31
CA LEU A 243 -25.19 -33.01 4.25
C LEU A 243 -26.63 -33.32 4.72
N TYR A 244 -26.97 -32.91 5.96
CA TYR A 244 -28.25 -33.24 6.60
C TYR A 244 -29.49 -32.85 5.76
N ASN A 245 -29.52 -31.65 5.17
CA ASN A 245 -30.67 -31.12 4.40
C ASN A 245 -30.51 -31.19 2.88
N ASN A 246 -29.53 -31.93 2.34
CA ASN A 246 -29.36 -32.06 0.89
C ASN A 246 -30.69 -32.49 0.29
N THR A 247 -31.20 -31.88 -0.78
CA THR A 247 -32.40 -32.36 -1.47
C THR A 247 -32.00 -32.95 -2.81
N SER A 248 -31.53 -32.10 -3.74
CA SER A 248 -31.11 -32.51 -5.09
C SER A 248 -29.63 -32.24 -5.41
N GLY A 249 -28.86 -31.69 -4.47
CA GLY A 249 -27.44 -31.41 -4.65
C GLY A 249 -26.62 -32.66 -5.01
N ALA A 250 -25.70 -32.53 -5.97
CA ALA A 250 -24.89 -33.64 -6.46
C ALA A 250 -23.39 -33.34 -6.39
N PHE A 251 -22.57 -34.40 -6.39
CA PHE A 251 -21.09 -34.29 -6.41
C PHE A 251 -20.49 -33.50 -5.24
N ASN A 252 -21.13 -33.51 -4.07
CA ASN A 252 -20.60 -32.84 -2.88
C ASN A 252 -19.75 -33.81 -2.04
N ASN A 253 -18.61 -33.32 -1.53
CA ASN A 253 -17.77 -34.02 -0.56
C ASN A 253 -17.83 -33.27 0.77
N ALA A 254 -18.28 -33.92 1.84
CA ALA A 254 -18.51 -33.33 3.16
C ALA A 254 -17.86 -34.20 4.23
N SER A 255 -16.84 -33.69 4.91
CA SER A 255 -16.11 -34.44 5.96
C SER A 255 -15.97 -33.63 7.25
N GLY A 256 -16.59 -34.09 8.32
CA GLY A 256 -16.65 -33.42 9.62
C GLY A 256 -18.09 -33.13 10.04
N ALA A 257 -18.31 -32.96 11.34
CA ALA A 257 -19.65 -32.76 11.88
C ALA A 257 -20.27 -31.44 11.38
N TYR A 258 -21.54 -31.50 10.99
CA TYR A 258 -22.33 -30.39 10.45
C TYR A 258 -21.76 -29.72 9.20
N THR A 259 -20.92 -30.42 8.42
CA THR A 259 -20.46 -29.92 7.12
C THR A 259 -21.62 -29.90 6.11
N LEU A 260 -21.76 -28.80 5.35
CA LEU A 260 -22.83 -28.64 4.35
C LEU A 260 -24.25 -28.91 4.92
N TYR A 261 -24.48 -28.62 6.20
CA TYR A 261 -25.70 -29.00 6.93
C TYR A 261 -27.00 -28.49 6.27
N ARG A 262 -27.02 -27.25 5.77
CA ARG A 262 -28.20 -26.64 5.12
C ARG A 262 -28.24 -26.79 3.60
N ASN A 263 -27.29 -27.49 2.97
CA ASN A 263 -27.23 -27.60 1.51
C ASN A 263 -28.55 -28.15 1.00
N THR A 264 -29.21 -27.53 0.03
CA THR A 264 -30.44 -28.07 -0.58
C THR A 264 -30.14 -28.55 -2.00
N THR A 265 -29.82 -27.62 -2.91
CA THR A 265 -29.57 -27.92 -4.33
C THR A 265 -28.13 -27.67 -4.77
N GLY A 266 -27.30 -27.11 -3.88
CA GLY A 266 -25.88 -26.84 -4.15
C GLY A 266 -25.12 -28.10 -4.56
N SER A 267 -24.29 -27.98 -5.60
CA SER A 267 -23.57 -29.11 -6.19
C SER A 267 -22.07 -28.81 -6.34
N ASN A 268 -21.25 -29.86 -6.43
CA ASN A 268 -19.81 -29.78 -6.59
C ASN A 268 -19.10 -28.99 -5.48
N ASN A 269 -19.57 -29.10 -4.23
CA ASN A 269 -18.90 -28.48 -3.08
C ASN A 269 -17.95 -29.47 -2.39
N ASN A 270 -16.76 -29.03 -2.01
CA ASN A 270 -15.78 -29.81 -1.25
C ASN A 270 -15.53 -29.16 0.10
N ALA A 271 -16.03 -29.76 1.19
CA ALA A 271 -16.04 -29.20 2.53
C ALA A 271 -15.41 -30.17 3.54
N THR A 272 -14.43 -29.68 4.31
CA THR A 272 -13.83 -30.43 5.42
C THR A 272 -13.66 -29.56 6.66
N GLY A 273 -13.92 -30.14 7.83
CA GLY A 273 -13.82 -29.47 9.14
C GLY A 273 -15.17 -29.14 9.77
N TYR A 274 -15.17 -28.87 11.06
CA TYR A 274 -16.41 -28.62 11.81
C TYR A 274 -17.17 -27.39 11.25
N ARG A 275 -18.44 -27.60 10.87
CA ARG A 275 -19.34 -26.57 10.31
C ARG A 275 -18.81 -25.83 9.07
N ALA A 276 -17.93 -26.46 8.28
CA ALA A 276 -17.57 -25.90 6.98
C ALA A 276 -18.80 -25.87 6.04
N LEU A 277 -19.04 -24.75 5.35
CA LEU A 277 -20.20 -24.52 4.46
C LEU A 277 -21.58 -24.77 5.12
N PHE A 278 -21.70 -24.56 6.44
CA PHE A 278 -22.89 -24.91 7.22
C PHE A 278 -24.21 -24.35 6.66
N SER A 279 -24.23 -23.06 6.28
CA SER A 279 -25.44 -22.37 5.82
C SER A 279 -25.71 -22.47 4.31
N ASN A 280 -24.88 -23.20 3.55
CA ASN A 280 -25.01 -23.26 2.09
C ASN A 280 -26.40 -23.76 1.72
N THR A 281 -27.12 -23.11 0.81
CA THR A 281 -28.43 -23.60 0.33
C THR A 281 -28.29 -24.04 -1.13
N THR A 282 -28.01 -23.11 -2.04
CA THR A 282 -27.90 -23.36 -3.48
C THR A 282 -26.49 -23.10 -4.04
N GLY A 283 -25.58 -22.58 -3.21
CA GLY A 283 -24.18 -22.33 -3.59
C GLY A 283 -23.49 -23.59 -4.11
N SER A 284 -22.74 -23.44 -5.19
CA SER A 284 -22.11 -24.56 -5.91
C SER A 284 -20.66 -24.24 -6.24
N LEU A 285 -19.84 -25.27 -6.45
CA LEU A 285 -18.42 -25.15 -6.82
C LEU A 285 -17.60 -24.42 -5.74
N ASN A 286 -17.92 -24.63 -4.45
CA ASN A 286 -17.16 -24.06 -3.35
C ASN A 286 -16.21 -25.08 -2.72
N THR A 287 -15.05 -24.61 -2.29
CA THR A 287 -14.05 -25.38 -1.53
C THR A 287 -13.91 -24.76 -0.15
N ALA A 288 -14.09 -25.54 0.93
CA ALA A 288 -14.03 -25.07 2.31
C ALA A 288 -13.26 -26.05 3.19
N HIS A 289 -12.01 -25.75 3.53
CA HIS A 289 -11.20 -26.55 4.45
C HIS A 289 -10.88 -25.74 5.71
N GLY A 290 -11.44 -26.16 6.85
CA GLY A 290 -11.15 -25.55 8.14
C GLY A 290 -12.37 -25.37 9.04
N TYR A 291 -12.10 -25.11 10.30
CA TYR A 291 -13.12 -24.80 11.31
C TYR A 291 -13.93 -23.57 10.89
N TYR A 292 -15.23 -23.73 10.64
CA TYR A 292 -16.14 -22.67 10.19
C TYR A 292 -15.74 -21.95 8.88
N ALA A 293 -15.00 -22.60 7.99
CA ALA A 293 -14.73 -22.05 6.65
C ALA A 293 -16.05 -21.90 5.86
N LEU A 294 -16.28 -20.73 5.24
CA LEU A 294 -17.51 -20.41 4.48
C LEU A 294 -18.82 -20.62 5.26
N TYR A 295 -18.82 -20.42 6.58
CA TYR A 295 -19.94 -20.75 7.47
C TYR A 295 -21.30 -20.18 7.03
N ARG A 296 -21.36 -18.89 6.67
CA ARG A 296 -22.61 -18.19 6.29
C ARG A 296 -22.94 -18.19 4.79
N ASN A 297 -22.19 -18.90 3.95
CA ASN A 297 -22.47 -18.95 2.51
C ASN A 297 -23.87 -19.47 2.28
N THR A 298 -24.72 -18.79 1.52
CA THR A 298 -26.07 -19.26 1.17
C THR A 298 -26.11 -19.64 -0.30
N THR A 299 -25.87 -18.67 -1.18
CA THR A 299 -25.95 -18.84 -2.64
C THR A 299 -24.64 -18.59 -3.37
N GLY A 300 -23.58 -18.14 -2.67
CA GLY A 300 -22.27 -17.87 -3.25
C GLY A 300 -21.64 -19.10 -3.93
N ARG A 301 -20.89 -18.85 -5.00
CA ARG A 301 -20.31 -19.87 -5.89
C ARG A 301 -18.84 -19.60 -6.15
N PHE A 302 -18.10 -20.65 -6.50
CA PHE A 302 -16.68 -20.55 -6.88
C PHE A 302 -15.78 -19.94 -5.80
N ASN A 303 -16.12 -20.12 -4.52
CA ASN A 303 -15.29 -19.64 -3.43
C ASN A 303 -14.36 -20.74 -2.93
N SER A 304 -13.11 -20.39 -2.63
CA SER A 304 -12.12 -21.27 -2.00
C SER A 304 -11.71 -20.69 -0.65
N ALA A 305 -11.94 -21.43 0.43
CA ALA A 305 -11.67 -21.01 1.80
C ALA A 305 -10.84 -22.08 2.52
N ASN A 306 -9.56 -21.81 2.74
CA ASN A 306 -8.61 -22.71 3.38
C ASN A 306 -8.03 -22.03 4.63
N GLY A 307 -8.54 -22.41 5.80
CA GLY A 307 -8.17 -21.84 7.09
C GLY A 307 -9.36 -21.67 8.01
N ALA A 308 -9.12 -21.63 9.32
CA ALA A 308 -10.18 -21.41 10.29
C ALA A 308 -10.80 -20.02 10.10
N TYR A 309 -12.13 -19.98 10.00
CA TYR A 309 -12.94 -18.80 9.76
C TYR A 309 -12.64 -18.02 8.45
N ALA A 310 -11.99 -18.65 7.47
CA ALA A 310 -11.85 -18.05 6.14
C ALA A 310 -13.23 -17.87 5.48
N LEU A 311 -13.51 -16.67 4.94
CA LEU A 311 -14.81 -16.31 4.32
C LEU A 311 -16.05 -16.54 5.21
N PHE A 312 -15.91 -16.40 6.53
CA PHE A 312 -16.96 -16.75 7.51
C PHE A 312 -18.34 -16.11 7.23
N ASN A 313 -18.38 -14.80 6.92
CA ASN A 313 -19.63 -14.06 6.68
C ASN A 313 -20.04 -13.97 5.20
N ASN A 314 -19.37 -14.69 4.29
CA ASN A 314 -19.74 -14.67 2.86
C ASN A 314 -21.17 -15.14 2.71
N THR A 315 -22.09 -14.36 2.16
CA THR A 315 -23.49 -14.77 1.98
C THR A 315 -23.75 -15.17 0.53
N THR A 316 -23.58 -14.21 -0.39
CA THR A 316 -23.91 -14.40 -1.82
C THR A 316 -22.72 -14.15 -2.75
N ALA A 317 -21.56 -13.75 -2.22
CA ALA A 317 -20.43 -13.38 -3.06
C ALA A 317 -19.78 -14.57 -3.77
N THR A 318 -19.16 -14.30 -4.91
CA THR A 318 -18.60 -15.31 -5.82
C THR A 318 -17.12 -15.06 -6.11
N ASN A 319 -16.43 -16.12 -6.54
CA ASN A 319 -15.03 -16.08 -7.00
C ASN A 319 -14.03 -15.54 -5.97
N ASN A 320 -14.25 -15.79 -4.68
CA ASN A 320 -13.29 -15.37 -3.65
C ASN A 320 -12.34 -16.50 -3.26
N SER A 321 -11.05 -16.19 -3.11
CA SER A 321 -10.01 -17.10 -2.68
C SER A 321 -9.43 -16.61 -1.35
N ALA A 322 -9.58 -17.39 -0.29
CA ALA A 322 -9.21 -17.01 1.07
C ALA A 322 -8.36 -18.11 1.72
N HIS A 323 -7.09 -17.82 1.97
CA HIS A 323 -6.10 -18.74 2.50
C HIS A 323 -5.47 -18.15 3.76
N GLY A 324 -5.76 -18.72 4.93
CA GLY A 324 -5.24 -18.24 6.22
C GLY A 324 -6.33 -18.06 7.28
N TYR A 325 -5.90 -17.83 8.52
CA TYR A 325 -6.82 -17.56 9.63
C TYR A 325 -7.56 -16.24 9.42
N ARG A 326 -8.90 -16.28 9.46
CA ARG A 326 -9.79 -15.10 9.30
C ARG A 326 -9.50 -14.24 8.04
N SER A 327 -9.00 -14.84 6.96
CA SER A 327 -8.92 -14.15 5.66
C SER A 327 -10.33 -13.92 5.11
N LEU A 328 -10.62 -12.71 4.61
CA LEU A 328 -11.95 -12.31 4.12
C LEU A 328 -13.11 -12.55 5.11
N TYR A 329 -12.84 -12.45 6.42
CA TYR A 329 -13.79 -12.85 7.48
C TYR A 329 -15.17 -12.20 7.38
N THR A 330 -15.25 -10.89 7.13
CA THR A 330 -16.53 -10.15 7.04
C THR A 330 -17.10 -9.99 5.64
N ASN A 331 -16.49 -10.57 4.60
CA ASN A 331 -16.93 -10.38 3.22
C ASN A 331 -18.38 -10.83 3.10
N THR A 332 -19.30 -9.97 2.64
CA THR A 332 -20.72 -10.33 2.47
C THR A 332 -21.04 -10.54 1.00
N THR A 333 -20.78 -9.53 0.17
CA THR A 333 -21.10 -9.50 -1.27
C THR A 333 -19.92 -9.16 -2.18
N GLY A 334 -18.74 -8.84 -1.64
CA GLY A 334 -17.55 -8.52 -2.43
C GLY A 334 -17.07 -9.71 -3.28
N ILE A 335 -16.85 -9.49 -4.57
CA ILE A 335 -16.52 -10.54 -5.55
C ILE A 335 -15.05 -10.48 -6.01
N ASN A 336 -14.55 -11.59 -6.53
CA ASN A 336 -13.22 -11.70 -7.17
C ASN A 336 -12.06 -11.25 -6.26
N ASN A 337 -12.16 -11.47 -4.94
CA ASN A 337 -11.07 -11.14 -4.02
C ASN A 337 -10.13 -12.34 -3.80
N THR A 338 -8.83 -12.08 -3.76
CA THR A 338 -7.82 -13.06 -3.35
C THR A 338 -7.14 -12.57 -2.07
N ALA A 339 -7.18 -13.38 -1.01
CA ALA A 339 -6.65 -13.06 0.31
C ALA A 339 -5.79 -14.23 0.82
N THR A 340 -4.47 -14.05 0.83
CA THR A 340 -3.50 -15.06 1.28
C THR A 340 -2.68 -14.50 2.43
N GLY A 341 -2.90 -15.01 3.64
CA GLY A 341 -2.29 -14.55 4.88
C GLY A 341 -3.29 -14.43 6.01
N ALA A 342 -2.83 -14.52 7.26
CA ALA A 342 -3.69 -14.29 8.41
C ALA A 342 -4.22 -12.85 8.40
N TYR A 343 -5.54 -12.71 8.57
CA TYR A 343 -6.26 -11.42 8.58
C TYR A 343 -6.16 -10.60 7.28
N ALA A 344 -5.75 -11.19 6.16
CA ALA A 344 -5.79 -10.52 4.86
C ALA A 344 -7.26 -10.21 4.49
N LEU A 345 -7.55 -8.96 4.11
CA LEU A 345 -8.91 -8.49 3.78
C LEU A 345 -9.97 -8.75 4.88
N GLN A 346 -9.57 -8.83 6.15
CA GLN A 346 -10.45 -9.26 7.25
C GLN A 346 -11.78 -8.51 7.32
N PHE A 347 -11.77 -7.18 7.16
CA PHE A 347 -12.94 -6.31 7.29
C PHE A 347 -13.62 -5.94 5.96
N ASN A 348 -13.24 -6.60 4.84
CA ASN A 348 -13.89 -6.36 3.56
C ASN A 348 -15.36 -6.72 3.67
N THR A 349 -16.27 -5.85 3.22
CA THR A 349 -17.70 -6.12 3.22
C THR A 349 -18.20 -6.29 1.77
N THR A 350 -18.06 -5.25 0.96
CA THR A 350 -18.56 -5.21 -0.42
C THR A 350 -17.49 -4.93 -1.48
N GLY A 351 -16.26 -4.60 -1.08
CA GLY A 351 -15.15 -4.33 -1.99
C GLY A 351 -14.84 -5.54 -2.89
N GLY A 352 -14.62 -5.30 -4.18
CA GLY A 352 -14.35 -6.35 -5.17
C GLY A 352 -13.00 -6.20 -5.87
N ASN A 353 -12.55 -7.27 -6.53
CA ASN A 353 -11.31 -7.33 -7.31
C ASN A 353 -10.05 -6.93 -6.52
N ASN A 354 -9.99 -7.27 -5.23
CA ASN A 354 -8.80 -6.99 -4.41
C ASN A 354 -7.87 -8.21 -4.33
N SER A 355 -6.56 -7.97 -4.39
CA SER A 355 -5.52 -8.98 -4.19
C SER A 355 -4.70 -8.62 -2.95
N ALA A 356 -4.72 -9.45 -1.92
CA ALA A 356 -4.05 -9.22 -0.65
C ALA A 356 -3.19 -10.44 -0.27
N HIS A 357 -1.87 -10.27 -0.35
CA HIS A 357 -0.87 -11.29 -0.06
C HIS A 357 0.04 -10.82 1.07
N GLY A 358 -0.12 -11.40 2.26
CA GLY A 358 0.63 -11.05 3.46
C GLY A 358 -0.26 -10.95 4.69
N ILE A 359 0.36 -11.08 5.86
CA ILE A 359 -0.35 -10.91 7.14
C ILE A 359 -0.84 -9.46 7.23
N TYR A 360 -2.12 -9.29 7.56
CA TYR A 360 -2.82 -8.00 7.62
C TYR A 360 -2.86 -7.18 6.31
N ALA A 361 -2.50 -7.75 5.15
CA ALA A 361 -2.63 -7.04 3.88
C ALA A 361 -4.09 -6.62 3.65
N LEU A 362 -4.33 -5.33 3.39
CA LEU A 362 -5.66 -4.74 3.19
C LEU A 362 -6.67 -4.97 4.34
N SER A 363 -6.21 -5.21 5.58
CA SER A 363 -7.10 -5.76 6.63
C SER A 363 -8.32 -4.92 6.97
N ARG A 364 -8.25 -3.57 6.89
CA ARG A 364 -9.36 -2.66 7.23
C ARG A 364 -10.20 -2.22 6.03
N ASN A 365 -9.96 -2.78 4.84
CA ASN A 365 -10.73 -2.43 3.65
C ASN A 365 -12.20 -2.74 3.90
N THR A 366 -13.11 -1.82 3.64
CA THR A 366 -14.56 -2.06 3.78
C THR A 366 -15.19 -2.17 2.40
N THR A 367 -15.10 -1.11 1.60
CA THR A 367 -15.72 -1.02 0.27
C THR A 367 -14.73 -0.73 -0.86
N GLY A 368 -13.45 -0.48 -0.56
CA GLY A 368 -12.41 -0.24 -1.56
C GLY A 368 -12.28 -1.41 -2.55
N ALA A 369 -12.06 -1.09 -3.82
CA ALA A 369 -12.02 -2.05 -4.92
C ALA A 369 -10.76 -1.87 -5.78
N ASN A 370 -10.41 -2.93 -6.52
CA ASN A 370 -9.28 -2.96 -7.44
C ASN A 370 -7.91 -2.67 -6.77
N ASN A 371 -7.74 -3.04 -5.50
CA ASN A 371 -6.47 -2.83 -4.80
C ASN A 371 -5.59 -4.09 -4.85
N SER A 372 -4.27 -3.89 -5.01
CA SER A 372 -3.25 -4.92 -4.93
C SER A 372 -2.32 -4.63 -3.75
N ALA A 373 -2.18 -5.57 -2.81
CA ALA A 373 -1.40 -5.43 -1.59
C ALA A 373 -0.54 -6.66 -1.38
N HIS A 374 0.76 -6.55 -1.65
CA HIS A 374 1.74 -7.63 -1.58
C HIS A 374 2.82 -7.28 -0.56
N GLY A 375 2.76 -7.90 0.61
CA GLY A 375 3.68 -7.65 1.72
C GLY A 375 2.94 -7.61 3.05
N ALA A 376 3.62 -7.97 4.14
CA ALA A 376 3.02 -7.86 5.47
C ALA A 376 2.71 -6.39 5.80
N HIS A 377 1.51 -6.15 6.31
CA HIS A 377 0.99 -4.83 6.64
C HIS A 377 0.92 -3.81 5.48
N SER A 378 0.86 -4.26 4.22
CA SER A 378 0.58 -3.35 3.09
C SER A 378 -0.90 -2.91 3.07
N LEU A 379 -1.15 -1.62 2.83
CA LEU A 379 -2.51 -1.05 2.74
C LEU A 379 -3.44 -1.34 3.94
N VAL A 380 -2.89 -1.52 5.14
CA VAL A 380 -3.63 -1.98 6.34
C VAL A 380 -4.82 -1.10 6.67
N ALA A 381 -4.67 0.23 6.60
CA ALA A 381 -5.67 1.19 7.02
C ALA A 381 -6.68 1.56 5.92
N ASN A 382 -6.57 0.98 4.70
CA ASN A 382 -7.44 1.35 3.59
C ASN A 382 -8.87 1.04 3.98
N THR A 383 -9.80 1.97 3.82
CA THR A 383 -11.23 1.76 4.06
C THR A 383 -11.98 1.74 2.75
N THR A 384 -11.90 2.84 1.99
CA THR A 384 -12.64 3.03 0.73
C THR A 384 -11.76 3.39 -0.46
N GLY A 385 -10.44 3.51 -0.28
CA GLY A 385 -9.50 3.80 -1.38
C GLY A 385 -9.53 2.71 -2.46
N THR A 386 -9.43 3.13 -3.72
CA THR A 386 -9.51 2.25 -4.90
C THR A 386 -8.25 2.33 -5.74
N GLU A 387 -7.99 1.28 -6.52
CA GLU A 387 -6.91 1.25 -7.53
C GLU A 387 -5.51 1.54 -6.95
N ASN A 388 -5.25 1.11 -5.71
CA ASN A 388 -3.93 1.20 -5.11
C ASN A 388 -3.11 -0.06 -5.34
N ASN A 389 -1.84 0.09 -5.67
CA ASN A 389 -0.87 -1.00 -5.74
C ASN A 389 0.21 -0.79 -4.66
N ALA A 390 0.29 -1.67 -3.68
CA ALA A 390 1.25 -1.62 -2.57
C ALA A 390 2.08 -2.90 -2.52
N THR A 391 3.34 -2.83 -2.93
CA THR A 391 4.28 -3.95 -2.92
C THR A 391 5.44 -3.64 -1.99
N GLY A 392 5.51 -4.33 -0.86
CA GLY A 392 6.54 -4.18 0.16
C GLY A 392 5.98 -4.17 1.58
N TYR A 393 6.85 -4.42 2.56
CA TYR A 393 6.50 -4.31 3.98
C TYR A 393 6.01 -2.90 4.32
N ARG A 394 4.80 -2.78 4.86
CA ARG A 394 4.17 -1.50 5.25
C ARG A 394 4.08 -0.44 4.13
N ALA A 395 4.05 -0.84 2.87
CA ALA A 395 3.72 0.07 1.77
C ALA A 395 2.26 0.58 1.93
N LEU A 396 2.04 1.90 1.79
CA LEU A 396 0.72 2.55 1.96
C LEU A 396 0.00 2.23 3.29
N ASN A 397 0.75 1.99 4.37
CA ASN A 397 0.20 1.46 5.62
C ASN A 397 -0.97 2.28 6.19
N ASN A 398 -0.88 3.61 6.17
CA ASN A 398 -1.88 4.53 6.72
C ASN A 398 -2.91 5.03 5.68
N ASN A 399 -2.88 4.54 4.44
CA ASN A 399 -3.81 5.00 3.40
C ASN A 399 -5.23 4.68 3.83
N THR A 400 -6.13 5.66 3.86
CA THR A 400 -7.53 5.47 4.26
C THR A 400 -8.45 5.52 3.05
N THR A 401 -8.49 6.65 2.36
CA THR A 401 -9.39 6.88 1.20
C THR A 401 -8.65 7.28 -0.07
N GLY A 402 -7.32 7.46 -0.01
CA GLY A 402 -6.50 7.78 -1.19
C GLY A 402 -6.59 6.67 -2.24
N GLY A 403 -6.64 7.06 -3.52
CA GLY A 403 -6.76 6.13 -4.65
C GLY A 403 -5.68 6.34 -5.70
N TYR A 404 -5.54 5.39 -6.62
CA TYR A 404 -4.58 5.45 -7.73
C TYR A 404 -3.12 5.62 -7.27
N ASN A 405 -2.74 5.10 -6.09
CA ASN A 405 -1.36 5.17 -5.61
C ASN A 405 -0.59 3.90 -5.97
N ASN A 406 0.63 4.04 -6.47
CA ASN A 406 1.57 2.95 -6.69
C ASN A 406 2.75 3.08 -5.72
N ALA A 407 2.88 2.14 -4.79
CA ALA A 407 3.91 2.13 -3.75
C ALA A 407 4.71 0.81 -3.83
N THR A 408 5.91 0.87 -4.40
CA THR A 408 6.82 -0.28 -4.51
C THR A 408 8.06 -0.03 -3.67
N GLY A 409 8.23 -0.79 -2.59
CA GLY A 409 9.33 -0.66 -1.64
C GLY A 409 8.85 -0.66 -0.20
N ALA A 410 9.71 -1.09 0.73
CA ALA A 410 9.35 -1.09 2.15
C ALA A 410 9.12 0.35 2.65
N ASN A 411 7.99 0.56 3.33
CA ASN A 411 7.51 1.85 3.82
C ASN A 411 7.34 2.95 2.75
N ALA A 412 7.21 2.59 1.46
CA ALA A 412 6.83 3.57 0.44
C ALA A 412 5.41 4.11 0.73
N LEU A 413 5.23 5.44 0.68
CA LEU A 413 3.97 6.12 1.00
C LEU A 413 3.38 5.75 2.38
N TYR A 414 4.23 5.42 3.36
CA TYR A 414 3.81 4.90 4.67
C TYR A 414 2.72 5.73 5.37
N SER A 415 2.88 7.06 5.37
CA SER A 415 2.00 7.99 6.09
C SER A 415 0.83 8.52 5.26
N ASN A 416 0.66 8.07 4.01
CA ASN A 416 -0.38 8.60 3.11
C ASN A 416 -1.74 8.36 3.74
N THR A 417 -2.61 9.36 3.84
CA THR A 417 -3.96 9.19 4.39
C THR A 417 -5.01 9.32 3.30
N THR A 418 -5.01 10.42 2.56
CA THR A 418 -5.99 10.72 1.50
C THR A 418 -5.37 11.16 0.17
N GLY A 419 -4.03 11.25 0.10
CA GLY A 419 -3.32 11.56 -1.13
C GLY A 419 -3.59 10.53 -2.23
N SER A 420 -3.75 11.00 -3.47
CA SER A 420 -4.07 10.15 -4.63
C SER A 420 -3.09 10.38 -5.78
N TYR A 421 -3.02 9.43 -6.71
CA TYR A 421 -2.16 9.52 -7.91
C TYR A 421 -0.67 9.68 -7.59
N ASN A 422 -0.18 9.11 -6.49
CA ASN A 422 1.24 9.14 -6.17
C ASN A 422 1.93 7.86 -6.65
N ASN A 423 3.11 8.01 -7.25
CA ASN A 423 3.98 6.90 -7.65
C ASN A 423 5.26 6.95 -6.80
N ALA A 424 5.48 5.95 -5.96
CA ALA A 424 6.60 5.85 -5.03
C ALA A 424 7.35 4.54 -5.25
N ASN A 425 8.54 4.61 -5.83
CA ASN A 425 9.41 3.47 -6.06
C ASN A 425 10.71 3.62 -5.24
N GLY A 426 10.99 2.64 -4.38
CA GLY A 426 12.17 2.60 -3.52
C GLY A 426 11.86 2.59 -2.02
N TYR A 427 12.89 2.33 -1.21
CA TYR A 427 12.76 2.30 0.24
C TYR A 427 12.46 3.70 0.80
N GLN A 428 11.40 3.79 1.61
CA GLN A 428 10.95 5.04 2.25
C GLN A 428 10.71 6.21 1.27
N THR A 429 10.38 5.93 0.01
CA THR A 429 9.99 6.95 -0.95
C THR A 429 8.63 7.55 -0.56
N LEU A 430 8.50 8.88 -0.57
CA LEU A 430 7.27 9.59 -0.16
C LEU A 430 6.77 9.21 1.27
N TYR A 431 7.67 8.82 2.17
CA TYR A 431 7.35 8.25 3.48
C TYR A 431 6.36 9.08 4.33
N SER A 432 6.53 10.41 4.34
CA SER A 432 5.75 11.33 5.18
C SER A 432 4.54 11.94 4.46
N ASN A 433 4.26 11.56 3.21
CA ASN A 433 3.15 12.14 2.44
C ASN A 433 1.85 11.85 3.16
N THR A 434 0.99 12.85 3.37
CA THR A 434 -0.32 12.67 4.02
C THR A 434 -1.43 12.87 3.00
N THR A 435 -1.51 14.08 2.43
CA THR A 435 -2.57 14.48 1.48
C THR A 435 -2.05 14.91 0.12
N GLY A 436 -0.71 14.96 -0.06
CA GLY A 436 -0.09 15.29 -1.33
C GLY A 436 -0.54 14.34 -2.45
N ARG A 437 -0.73 14.87 -3.65
CA ARG A 437 -1.19 14.15 -4.85
C ARG A 437 -0.28 14.40 -6.04
N LEU A 438 -0.32 13.48 -7.01
CA LEU A 438 0.38 13.60 -8.29
C LEU A 438 1.91 13.73 -8.12
N ASN A 439 2.48 13.13 -7.08
CA ASN A 439 3.93 13.07 -6.90
C ASN A 439 4.48 11.79 -7.53
N ASN A 440 5.54 11.92 -8.33
CA ASN A 440 6.28 10.81 -8.92
C ASN A 440 7.69 10.76 -8.31
N ALA A 441 8.03 9.69 -7.62
CA ALA A 441 9.27 9.57 -6.86
C ALA A 441 9.90 8.19 -7.06
N ALA A 442 11.19 8.17 -7.40
CA ALA A 442 11.97 6.97 -7.62
C ALA A 442 13.38 7.11 -7.00
N GLY A 443 13.71 6.24 -6.04
CA GLY A 443 15.02 6.20 -5.39
C GLY A 443 14.93 6.16 -3.87
N TYR A 444 16.04 5.78 -3.22
CA TYR A 444 16.12 5.70 -1.76
C TYR A 444 15.77 7.05 -1.11
N ARG A 445 14.71 7.09 -0.31
CA ARG A 445 14.23 8.28 0.41
C ARG A 445 13.99 9.52 -0.49
N ALA A 446 13.60 9.33 -1.75
CA ALA A 446 13.12 10.44 -2.58
C ALA A 446 11.81 11.00 -2.00
N LEU A 447 11.67 12.34 -1.95
CA LEU A 447 10.50 13.04 -1.38
C LEU A 447 10.13 12.61 0.07
N TYR A 448 11.11 12.20 0.88
CA TYR A 448 10.88 11.58 2.19
C TYR A 448 10.01 12.41 3.16
N ARG A 449 10.21 13.74 3.23
CA ARG A 449 9.45 14.65 4.12
C ARG A 449 8.32 15.41 3.44
N ASN A 450 7.88 15.00 2.24
CA ASN A 450 6.68 15.55 1.60
C ASN A 450 5.47 15.32 2.48
N THR A 451 4.68 16.35 2.78
CA THR A 451 3.44 16.18 3.56
C THR A 451 2.22 16.42 2.67
N THR A 452 2.08 17.64 2.13
CA THR A 452 0.91 18.07 1.36
C THR A 452 1.21 18.54 -0.05
N ALA A 453 2.48 18.55 -0.46
CA ALA A 453 2.89 19.12 -1.75
C ALA A 453 2.46 18.26 -2.95
N LEU A 454 2.31 18.91 -4.11
CA LEU A 454 1.72 18.36 -5.31
C LEU A 454 2.66 18.42 -6.52
N TYR A 455 2.46 17.53 -7.49
CA TYR A 455 3.12 17.60 -8.80
C TYR A 455 4.66 17.63 -8.74
N ASN A 456 5.25 16.96 -7.76
CA ASN A 456 6.71 16.86 -7.69
C ASN A 456 7.21 15.60 -8.39
N ASN A 457 8.28 15.73 -9.17
CA ASN A 457 9.00 14.63 -9.80
C ASN A 457 10.39 14.50 -9.16
N ALA A 458 10.71 13.37 -8.55
CA ALA A 458 11.96 13.15 -7.82
C ALA A 458 12.60 11.82 -8.19
N THR A 459 13.64 11.86 -9.03
CA THR A 459 14.38 10.68 -9.47
C THR A 459 15.82 10.75 -8.98
N GLY A 460 16.20 9.86 -8.07
CA GLY A 460 17.53 9.80 -7.46
C GLY A 460 17.48 9.64 -5.94
N ALA A 461 18.56 9.13 -5.35
CA ALA A 461 18.65 9.00 -3.89
C ALA A 461 18.59 10.38 -3.24
N TYR A 462 17.70 10.54 -2.25
CA TYR A 462 17.49 11.80 -1.52
C TYR A 462 17.09 13.01 -2.39
N ALA A 463 16.58 12.81 -3.61
CA ALA A 463 16.00 13.89 -4.40
C ALA A 463 14.77 14.48 -3.66
N LEU A 464 14.70 15.81 -3.52
CA LEU A 464 13.62 16.51 -2.79
C LEU A 464 13.40 16.00 -1.34
N TYR A 465 14.47 15.57 -0.65
CA TYR A 465 14.38 14.92 0.67
C TYR A 465 13.58 15.73 1.72
N VAL A 466 13.84 17.04 1.83
CA VAL A 466 13.16 17.97 2.76
C VAL A 466 12.19 18.88 2.00
N ASN A 467 11.36 18.32 1.13
CA ASN A 467 10.24 19.05 0.53
C ASN A 467 9.00 18.94 1.40
N THR A 468 8.55 20.01 2.07
CA THR A 468 7.36 19.91 2.94
C THR A 468 6.08 20.23 2.18
N THR A 469 6.02 21.41 1.54
CA THR A 469 4.81 21.92 0.84
C THR A 469 5.11 22.45 -0.57
N GLY A 470 6.39 22.49 -0.98
CA GLY A 470 6.81 22.96 -2.30
C GLY A 470 6.27 22.10 -3.43
N SER A 471 5.50 22.70 -4.34
CA SER A 471 4.83 21.99 -5.44
C SER A 471 5.47 22.30 -6.80
N TYR A 472 5.24 21.42 -7.78
CA TYR A 472 5.72 21.55 -9.16
C TYR A 472 7.25 21.57 -9.30
N ASN A 473 7.97 20.83 -8.44
CA ASN A 473 9.42 20.73 -8.53
C ASN A 473 9.85 19.46 -9.30
N ASN A 474 10.86 19.58 -10.15
CA ASN A 474 11.49 18.47 -10.86
C ASN A 474 12.93 18.30 -10.38
N ALA A 475 13.27 17.16 -9.78
CA ALA A 475 14.58 16.85 -9.24
C ALA A 475 15.08 15.53 -9.82
N THR A 476 16.06 15.60 -10.73
CA THR A 476 16.71 14.44 -11.34
C THR A 476 18.19 14.41 -10.95
N GLY A 477 18.59 13.43 -10.14
CA GLY A 477 19.95 13.26 -9.64
C GLY A 477 19.99 13.11 -8.12
N SER A 478 21.01 12.42 -7.61
CA SER A 478 21.18 12.24 -6.17
C SER A 478 21.36 13.59 -5.48
N PHE A 479 20.59 13.80 -4.40
CA PHE A 479 20.55 15.04 -3.62
C PHE A 479 20.13 16.31 -4.41
N ALA A 480 19.52 16.19 -5.57
CA ALA A 480 18.92 17.33 -6.26
C ALA A 480 17.77 17.91 -5.41
N LEU A 481 17.74 19.24 -5.23
CA LEU A 481 16.73 19.94 -4.39
C LEU A 481 16.59 19.39 -2.95
N TYR A 482 17.69 18.91 -2.35
CA TYR A 482 17.67 18.22 -1.06
C TYR A 482 16.93 18.99 0.06
N SER A 483 17.14 20.29 0.18
CA SER A 483 16.57 21.14 1.25
C SER A 483 15.43 22.07 0.78
N ASN A 484 14.53 21.61 -0.10
CA ASN A 484 13.45 22.43 -0.65
C ASN A 484 12.19 22.57 0.21
N SER A 485 12.18 23.35 1.30
CA SER A 485 11.01 23.40 2.20
C SER A 485 9.69 23.81 1.51
N THR A 486 9.65 24.98 0.87
CA THR A 486 8.41 25.54 0.28
C THR A 486 8.56 26.04 -1.15
N GLY A 487 9.77 26.04 -1.71
CA GLY A 487 10.04 26.49 -3.07
C GLY A 487 9.22 25.74 -4.12
N THR A 488 8.81 26.44 -5.18
CA THR A 488 7.93 25.92 -6.23
C THR A 488 8.54 26.12 -7.62
N LEU A 489 8.13 25.28 -8.57
CA LEU A 489 8.50 25.44 -9.99
C LEU A 489 10.02 25.44 -10.20
N ASN A 490 10.77 24.66 -9.41
CA ASN A 490 12.20 24.49 -9.58
C ASN A 490 12.52 23.25 -10.40
N ASN A 491 13.46 23.36 -11.33
CA ASN A 491 14.00 22.25 -12.11
C ASN A 491 15.48 22.05 -11.75
N ALA A 492 15.84 20.91 -11.20
CA ALA A 492 17.20 20.56 -10.79
C ALA A 492 17.61 19.23 -11.41
N THR A 493 18.58 19.27 -12.32
CA THR A 493 19.11 18.10 -13.01
C THR A 493 20.63 18.02 -12.77
N GLY A 494 21.08 17.02 -12.02
CA GLY A 494 22.49 16.80 -11.69
C GLY A 494 22.71 16.51 -10.20
N TYR A 495 23.91 16.01 -9.88
CA TYR A 495 24.29 15.76 -8.48
C TYR A 495 24.34 17.05 -7.68
N ARG A 496 23.57 17.11 -6.58
CA ARG A 496 23.48 18.28 -5.69
C ARG A 496 23.12 19.61 -6.40
N ALA A 497 22.40 19.56 -7.52
CA ALA A 497 21.83 20.76 -8.12
C ALA A 497 20.76 21.35 -7.17
N LEU A 498 20.77 22.67 -6.95
CA LEU A 498 19.83 23.38 -6.05
C LEU A 498 19.76 22.81 -4.61
N PHE A 499 20.88 22.31 -4.07
CA PHE A 499 20.90 21.55 -2.81
C PHE A 499 20.28 22.29 -1.61
N TYR A 500 20.58 23.57 -1.41
CA TYR A 500 20.15 24.34 -0.23
C TYR A 500 18.89 25.22 -0.43
N ASN A 501 18.06 24.94 -1.45
CA ASN A 501 16.94 25.82 -1.84
C ASN A 501 15.76 25.87 -0.87
N SER A 502 15.83 26.61 0.24
CA SER A 502 14.74 26.66 1.22
C SER A 502 13.37 27.12 0.67
N THR A 503 13.31 28.29 0.03
CA THR A 503 12.05 28.91 -0.42
C THR A 503 12.12 29.51 -1.83
N GLY A 504 13.26 29.39 -2.52
CA GLY A 504 13.43 29.90 -3.87
C GLY A 504 12.49 29.21 -4.87
N SER A 505 11.94 29.96 -5.82
CA SER A 505 11.03 29.45 -6.85
C SER A 505 11.50 29.82 -8.26
N TYR A 506 11.02 29.08 -9.26
CA TYR A 506 11.31 29.34 -10.67
C TYR A 506 12.81 29.24 -11.02
N ASN A 507 13.58 28.40 -10.33
CA ASN A 507 14.99 28.19 -10.64
C ASN A 507 15.20 26.98 -11.55
N ASN A 508 16.08 27.11 -12.53
CA ASN A 508 16.49 26.03 -13.43
C ASN A 508 17.99 25.76 -13.25
N ALA A 509 18.36 24.58 -12.75
CA ALA A 509 19.72 24.20 -12.46
C ALA A 509 20.08 22.88 -13.17
N THR A 510 20.91 22.95 -14.20
CA THR A 510 21.38 21.80 -14.97
C THR A 510 22.89 21.68 -14.83
N GLY A 511 23.36 20.62 -14.18
CA GLY A 511 24.77 20.35 -13.94
C GLY A 511 25.08 20.08 -12.47
N THR A 512 26.19 19.39 -12.22
CA THR A 512 26.67 19.10 -10.87
C THR A 512 26.97 20.40 -10.12
N TYR A 513 26.38 20.57 -8.94
CA TYR A 513 26.50 21.76 -8.09
C TYR A 513 25.97 23.08 -8.70
N ALA A 514 25.17 23.03 -9.77
CA ALA A 514 24.51 24.23 -10.27
C ALA A 514 23.56 24.80 -9.20
N LEU A 515 23.64 26.11 -8.92
CA LEU A 515 22.85 26.81 -7.88
C LEU A 515 22.94 26.17 -6.47
N TYR A 516 24.08 25.56 -6.13
CA TYR A 516 24.25 24.76 -4.91
C TYR A 516 23.80 25.46 -3.61
N ARG A 517 24.15 26.75 -3.42
CA ARG A 517 23.83 27.53 -2.21
C ARG A 517 22.57 28.41 -2.33
N ASN A 518 21.77 28.28 -3.39
CA ASN A 518 20.54 29.07 -3.51
C ASN A 518 19.64 28.77 -2.31
N THR A 519 19.20 29.80 -1.58
CA THR A 519 18.32 29.64 -0.41
C THR A 519 16.93 30.21 -0.69
N THR A 520 16.87 31.48 -1.12
CA THR A 520 15.61 32.20 -1.39
C THR A 520 15.57 32.83 -2.79
N GLY A 521 16.68 32.76 -3.54
CA GLY A 521 16.78 33.32 -4.88
C GLY A 521 15.76 32.70 -5.85
N ARG A 522 15.26 33.51 -6.80
CA ARG A 522 14.19 33.14 -7.73
C ARG A 522 14.52 33.51 -9.17
N PHE A 523 13.89 32.83 -10.13
CA PHE A 523 14.08 33.11 -11.56
C PHE A 523 15.55 33.04 -12.01
N ASN A 524 16.34 32.13 -11.45
CA ASN A 524 17.73 31.92 -11.88
C ASN A 524 17.82 30.71 -12.82
N SER A 525 18.61 30.83 -13.89
CA SER A 525 18.91 29.75 -14.83
C SER A 525 20.41 29.48 -14.84
N ALA A 526 20.82 28.31 -14.38
CA ALA A 526 22.21 27.89 -14.26
C ALA A 526 22.44 26.58 -15.03
N ALA A 527 23.33 26.59 -16.01
CA ALA A 527 23.67 25.43 -16.82
C ALA A 527 25.19 25.23 -16.88
N GLY A 528 25.72 24.22 -16.21
CA GLY A 528 27.15 23.90 -16.16
C GLY A 528 27.62 23.46 -14.78
N TYR A 529 28.83 22.89 -14.72
CA TYR A 529 29.45 22.50 -13.45
C TYR A 529 29.64 23.73 -12.55
N SER A 530 29.05 23.71 -11.36
CA SER A 530 29.13 24.80 -10.37
C SER A 530 28.74 26.19 -10.92
N ALA A 531 27.85 26.28 -11.92
CA ALA A 531 27.30 27.56 -12.35
C ALA A 531 26.44 28.17 -11.22
N LEU A 532 26.57 29.47 -10.96
CA LEU A 532 25.82 30.18 -9.90
C LEU A 532 25.97 29.56 -8.49
N TYR A 533 27.12 28.94 -8.19
CA TYR A 533 27.33 28.10 -7.00
C TYR A 533 27.00 28.79 -5.66
N ASN A 534 27.46 30.02 -5.43
CA ASN A 534 27.28 30.75 -4.17
C ASN A 534 26.02 31.64 -4.12
N ASN A 535 25.11 31.55 -5.10
CA ASN A 535 23.91 32.39 -5.13
C ASN A 535 23.11 32.17 -3.85
N THR A 536 22.78 33.20 -3.05
CA THR A 536 22.00 33.02 -1.81
C THR A 536 20.56 33.46 -2.02
N SER A 537 20.34 34.74 -2.34
CA SER A 537 19.01 35.35 -2.51
C SER A 537 18.84 36.10 -3.83
N ALA A 538 19.84 36.03 -4.72
CA ALA A 538 19.80 36.75 -5.99
C ALA A 538 18.76 36.19 -6.96
N TYR A 539 18.34 37.04 -7.92
CA TYR A 539 17.27 36.73 -8.86
C TYR A 539 17.54 37.23 -10.28
N TYR A 540 16.82 36.66 -11.25
CA TYR A 540 16.91 36.97 -12.68
C TYR A 540 18.33 36.81 -13.26
N ASN A 541 19.12 35.86 -12.77
CA ASN A 541 20.44 35.57 -13.34
C ASN A 541 20.39 34.40 -14.32
N THR A 542 21.10 34.52 -15.44
CA THR A 542 21.35 33.43 -16.40
C THR A 542 22.84 33.16 -16.46
N ALA A 543 23.27 31.95 -16.12
CA ALA A 543 24.67 31.54 -16.16
C ALA A 543 24.85 30.21 -16.90
N LYS A 544 25.54 30.24 -18.05
CA LYS A 544 25.80 29.06 -18.87
C LYS A 544 27.31 28.82 -19.02
N GLY A 545 27.83 27.77 -18.40
CA GLY A 545 29.25 27.40 -18.46
C GLY A 545 29.79 26.95 -17.11
N GLY A 546 30.91 26.23 -17.13
CA GLY A 546 31.58 25.80 -15.90
C GLY A 546 32.04 27.01 -15.08
N TYR A 547 31.64 27.07 -13.80
CA TYR A 547 31.95 28.18 -12.89
C TYR A 547 31.47 29.57 -13.36
N ALA A 548 30.52 29.64 -14.28
CA ALA A 548 29.91 30.91 -14.66
C ALA A 548 29.18 31.52 -13.44
N LEU A 549 29.40 32.81 -13.16
CA LEU A 549 28.83 33.52 -12.00
C LEU A 549 29.09 32.86 -10.62
N TYR A 550 30.21 32.13 -10.47
CA TYR A 550 30.46 31.26 -9.31
C TYR A 550 30.35 31.95 -7.94
N ARG A 551 30.88 33.17 -7.80
CA ARG A 551 30.89 33.91 -6.51
C ARG A 551 29.66 34.79 -6.27
N ASN A 552 28.66 34.77 -7.15
CA ASN A 552 27.48 35.62 -7.00
C ASN A 552 26.74 35.28 -5.71
N THR A 553 26.39 36.28 -4.90
CA THR A 553 25.60 36.07 -3.68
C THR A 553 24.23 36.72 -3.82
N THR A 554 24.19 38.04 -4.04
CA THR A 554 22.96 38.84 -4.15
C THR A 554 22.86 39.64 -5.45
N GLY A 555 23.85 39.55 -6.34
CA GLY A 555 23.84 40.23 -7.65
C GLY A 555 22.73 39.71 -8.58
N GLN A 556 22.04 40.61 -9.26
CA GLN A 556 20.78 40.33 -9.97
C GLN A 556 20.84 40.72 -11.44
N GLN A 557 19.94 40.16 -12.26
CA GLN A 557 19.79 40.55 -13.67
C GLN A 557 21.09 40.39 -14.49
N ASN A 558 21.95 39.44 -14.12
CA ASN A 558 23.18 39.18 -14.84
C ASN A 558 22.99 38.04 -15.86
N THR A 559 23.53 38.23 -17.06
CA THR A 559 23.51 37.21 -18.11
C THR A 559 24.94 36.85 -18.49
N THR A 560 25.30 35.57 -18.40
CA THR A 560 26.64 35.14 -18.73
C THR A 560 26.70 33.78 -19.41
N ALA A 561 27.61 33.65 -20.37
CA ALA A 561 27.88 32.41 -21.07
C ALA A 561 29.38 32.23 -21.36
N GLY A 562 30.00 31.19 -20.79
CA GLY A 562 31.42 30.93 -20.90
C GLY A 562 31.98 30.21 -19.66
N TYR A 563 33.12 29.55 -19.80
CA TYR A 563 33.83 29.02 -18.64
C TYR A 563 34.41 30.19 -17.82
N GLN A 564 34.13 30.22 -16.52
CA GLN A 564 34.55 31.28 -15.59
C GLN A 564 34.15 32.71 -16.04
N SER A 565 33.10 32.86 -16.82
CA SER A 565 32.58 34.18 -17.17
C SER A 565 31.87 34.81 -15.97
N LEU A 566 32.15 36.09 -15.71
CA LEU A 566 31.61 36.86 -14.58
C LEU A 566 31.84 36.19 -13.20
N TYR A 567 32.99 35.50 -13.07
CA TYR A 567 33.30 34.59 -11.97
C TYR A 567 33.33 35.26 -10.58
N ASN A 568 33.98 36.43 -10.45
CA ASN A 568 34.16 37.12 -9.17
C ASN A 568 33.01 38.08 -8.81
N ASN A 569 31.93 38.16 -9.61
CA ASN A 569 30.78 39.00 -9.27
C ASN A 569 30.16 38.52 -7.95
N THR A 570 29.84 39.43 -7.04
CA THR A 570 29.20 39.12 -5.74
C THR A 570 27.84 39.80 -5.63
N THR A 571 27.78 41.11 -5.89
CA THR A 571 26.57 41.95 -5.75
C THR A 571 26.26 42.78 -7.00
N GLY A 572 27.15 42.77 -8.00
CA GLY A 572 26.95 43.48 -9.26
C GLY A 572 25.70 43.03 -10.01
N ARG A 573 25.09 43.95 -10.77
CA ARG A 573 23.79 43.77 -11.44
C ARG A 573 23.77 44.31 -12.86
N CYS A 574 22.85 43.80 -13.67
CA CYS A 574 22.66 44.19 -15.07
C CYS A 574 23.94 44.00 -15.90
N ASN A 575 24.73 42.97 -15.62
CA ASN A 575 25.96 42.70 -16.36
C ASN A 575 25.75 41.61 -17.41
N THR A 576 26.43 41.76 -18.55
CA THR A 576 26.49 40.74 -19.60
C THR A 576 27.93 40.28 -19.82
N ALA A 577 28.18 38.97 -19.84
CA ALA A 577 29.52 38.43 -20.06
C ALA A 577 29.49 37.18 -20.95
N LEU A 578 30.00 37.28 -22.18
CA LEU A 578 30.03 36.19 -23.17
C LEU A 578 31.46 35.87 -23.59
N GLY A 579 31.95 34.67 -23.29
CA GLY A 579 33.28 34.18 -23.64
C GLY A 579 34.04 33.53 -22.48
N TYR A 580 35.13 32.82 -22.79
CA TYR A 580 36.04 32.26 -21.78
C TYR A 580 36.61 33.38 -20.92
N ARG A 581 36.36 33.32 -19.59
CA ARG A 581 36.79 34.32 -18.60
C ARG A 581 36.41 35.76 -18.96
N ALA A 582 35.35 35.96 -19.75
CA ALA A 582 34.78 37.28 -19.99
C ALA A 582 34.31 37.87 -18.66
N PHE A 583 34.71 39.10 -18.34
CA PHE A 583 34.36 39.79 -17.10
C PHE A 583 34.79 39.01 -15.83
N PHE A 584 35.96 38.35 -15.85
CA PHE A 584 36.41 37.53 -14.73
C PHE A 584 36.58 38.32 -13.40
N ASN A 585 37.01 39.58 -13.49
CA ASN A 585 37.26 40.47 -12.36
C ASN A 585 36.11 41.47 -12.14
N GLY A 586 35.96 41.95 -10.90
CA GLY A 586 34.91 42.91 -10.52
C GLY A 586 33.81 42.26 -9.69
N SER A 587 33.66 42.71 -8.44
CA SER A 587 32.73 42.12 -7.47
C SER A 587 31.38 42.85 -7.39
N THR A 588 31.37 44.15 -7.70
CA THR A 588 30.22 45.06 -7.47
C THR A 588 29.83 45.87 -8.72
N PHE A 589 30.52 45.67 -9.85
CA PHE A 589 30.28 46.46 -11.06
C PHE A 589 28.89 46.22 -11.61
N THR A 590 28.31 47.25 -12.21
CA THR A 590 26.92 47.22 -12.69
C THR A 590 26.80 47.80 -14.09
N ASN A 591 25.79 47.36 -14.83
CA ASN A 591 25.48 47.89 -16.15
C ASN A 591 26.69 47.80 -17.10
N SER A 592 27.40 46.67 -17.07
CA SER A 592 28.60 46.47 -17.88
C SER A 592 28.50 45.22 -18.76
N THR A 593 29.03 45.30 -19.98
CA THR A 593 28.99 44.22 -20.98
C THR A 593 30.39 43.86 -21.45
N ALA A 594 30.76 42.59 -21.33
CA ALA A 594 32.02 42.03 -21.80
C ALA A 594 31.75 40.95 -22.85
N LEU A 595 32.22 41.14 -24.08
CA LEU A 595 32.09 40.16 -25.16
C LEU A 595 33.48 39.76 -25.64
N GLY A 596 33.81 38.47 -25.65
CA GLY A 596 35.10 37.93 -26.10
C GLY A 596 35.90 37.18 -25.03
N CYS A 597 36.97 36.53 -25.47
CA CYS A 597 37.88 35.79 -24.58
C CYS A 597 38.72 36.76 -23.74
N ASN A 598 38.74 36.58 -22.42
CA ASN A 598 39.47 37.41 -21.46
C ASN A 598 39.14 38.92 -21.53
N THR A 599 37.94 39.27 -22.00
CA THR A 599 37.48 40.67 -22.01
C THR A 599 37.33 41.17 -20.58
N ASN A 600 38.10 42.19 -20.20
CA ASN A 600 38.16 42.72 -18.84
C ASN A 600 37.29 43.97 -18.70
N ILE A 601 36.57 44.13 -17.58
CA ILE A 601 35.82 45.36 -17.24
C ILE A 601 36.46 45.96 -15.99
N THR A 602 36.70 47.26 -15.98
CA THR A 602 37.43 47.96 -14.89
C THR A 602 36.53 48.86 -14.06
N ALA A 603 35.33 49.19 -14.55
CA ALA A 603 34.33 49.96 -13.84
C ALA A 603 32.88 49.65 -14.30
N SER A 604 31.90 50.14 -13.55
CA SER A 604 30.49 50.13 -13.97
C SER A 604 30.26 51.00 -15.22
N ASN A 605 29.17 50.71 -15.94
CA ASN A 605 28.75 51.44 -17.15
C ASN A 605 29.77 51.36 -18.29
N GLN A 606 30.35 50.17 -18.51
CA GLN A 606 31.32 49.92 -19.57
C GLN A 606 30.86 48.81 -20.50
N ILE A 607 31.06 49.00 -21.80
CA ILE A 607 30.96 47.93 -22.79
C ILE A 607 32.35 47.71 -23.39
N ARG A 608 32.85 46.47 -23.33
CA ARG A 608 34.11 46.08 -23.97
C ARG A 608 33.87 44.89 -24.91
N LEU A 609 34.40 45.02 -26.13
CA LEU A 609 34.35 44.01 -27.19
C LEU A 609 35.78 43.58 -27.49
N GLY A 610 36.10 42.31 -27.21
CA GLY A 610 37.42 41.76 -27.39
C GLY A 610 38.38 41.99 -26.22
N SER A 611 39.61 41.51 -26.41
CA SER A 611 40.75 41.74 -25.54
C SER A 611 41.77 42.67 -26.22
N ASN A 612 42.85 42.97 -25.52
CA ASN A 612 43.95 43.82 -26.01
C ASN A 612 44.64 43.25 -27.27
N THR A 613 44.38 41.99 -27.63
CA THR A 613 44.92 41.33 -28.83
C THR A 613 43.98 41.42 -30.04
N VAL A 614 42.79 42.00 -29.91
CA VAL A 614 41.87 42.18 -31.05
C VAL A 614 42.42 43.24 -32.00
N THR A 615 42.54 42.89 -33.28
CA THR A 615 43.13 43.73 -34.32
C THR A 615 42.10 44.49 -35.16
N SER A 616 40.88 43.98 -35.28
CA SER A 616 39.81 44.59 -36.06
C SER A 616 38.44 44.26 -35.47
N ILE A 617 37.54 45.26 -35.44
CA ILE A 617 36.12 45.12 -35.13
C ILE A 617 35.35 45.57 -36.38
N GLY A 618 34.74 44.62 -37.10
CA GLY A 618 34.13 44.85 -38.40
C GLY A 618 32.60 44.91 -38.39
N GLY A 619 32.03 45.70 -39.30
CA GLY A 619 30.60 45.78 -39.61
C GLY A 619 30.38 46.56 -40.93
N PHE A 620 29.23 46.37 -41.60
CA PHE A 620 28.90 47.14 -42.82
C PHE A 620 28.42 48.57 -42.50
N ALA A 621 27.72 48.75 -41.38
CA ALA A 621 27.20 50.05 -40.94
C ALA A 621 28.11 50.69 -39.88
N ASN A 622 28.21 52.01 -39.92
CA ASN A 622 28.93 52.80 -38.91
C ASN A 622 28.17 52.85 -37.58
N TRP A 623 28.88 53.20 -36.50
CA TRP A 623 28.27 53.47 -35.19
C TRP A 623 27.36 54.70 -35.25
N THR A 624 26.08 54.52 -34.93
CA THR A 624 25.10 55.60 -34.86
C THR A 624 24.92 56.05 -33.42
N ASN A 625 25.09 57.34 -33.16
CA ASN A 625 24.80 57.95 -31.85
C ASN A 625 23.41 58.63 -31.89
N VAL A 626 22.67 58.57 -30.78
CA VAL A 626 21.40 59.28 -30.66
C VAL A 626 21.66 60.79 -30.68
N SER A 627 21.08 61.50 -31.65
CA SER A 627 21.32 62.95 -31.86
C SER A 627 20.03 63.73 -32.19
N ASP A 628 18.86 63.14 -31.96
CA ASP A 628 17.55 63.77 -32.20
C ASP A 628 17.39 65.03 -31.32
N GLY A 629 16.96 66.14 -31.92
CA GLY A 629 16.80 67.42 -31.23
C GLY A 629 15.82 67.36 -30.06
N ARG A 630 14.83 66.46 -30.10
CA ARG A 630 13.85 66.27 -29.01
C ARG A 630 14.47 65.70 -27.74
N PHE A 631 15.63 65.06 -27.84
CA PHE A 631 16.35 64.46 -26.71
C PHE A 631 17.55 65.31 -26.27
N LYS A 632 17.69 66.52 -26.80
CA LYS A 632 18.73 67.48 -26.41
C LYS A 632 18.13 68.63 -25.62
N THR A 633 18.83 69.06 -24.58
CA THR A 633 18.51 70.24 -23.76
C THR A 633 19.75 71.11 -23.66
N ASN A 634 19.60 72.40 -23.33
CA ASN A 634 20.71 73.35 -23.20
C ASN A 634 21.62 73.41 -24.44
N VAL A 635 21.03 73.41 -25.64
CA VAL A 635 21.79 73.52 -26.90
C VAL A 635 22.39 74.92 -27.00
N LYS A 636 23.72 75.00 -27.11
CA LYS A 636 24.51 76.22 -27.21
C LYS A 636 25.63 76.04 -28.24
N GLU A 637 26.18 77.15 -28.76
CA GLU A 637 27.25 77.18 -29.77
C GLU A 637 28.67 77.26 -29.16
N GLU A 638 28.83 76.97 -27.87
CA GLU A 638 30.09 77.06 -27.11
C GLU A 638 31.04 75.87 -27.39
N VAL A 639 31.41 75.66 -28.67
CA VAL A 639 32.37 74.61 -29.08
C VAL A 639 33.74 75.25 -29.34
N ALA A 640 34.79 74.72 -28.71
CA ALA A 640 36.16 75.16 -29.00
C ALA A 640 36.64 74.60 -30.36
N GLY A 641 37.01 75.48 -31.29
CA GLY A 641 37.53 75.14 -32.61
C GLY A 641 39.05 75.16 -32.70
N LEU A 642 39.58 76.14 -33.42
CA LEU A 642 40.96 76.29 -33.83
C LEU A 642 41.93 76.40 -32.65
N ASP A 643 41.55 77.10 -31.58
CA ASP A 643 42.37 77.25 -30.36
C ASP A 643 42.57 75.93 -29.60
N PHE A 644 41.59 75.02 -29.68
CA PHE A 644 41.73 73.67 -29.15
C PHE A 644 42.55 72.79 -30.10
N ILE A 645 42.19 72.77 -31.38
CA ILE A 645 42.85 71.92 -32.39
C ILE A 645 44.34 72.25 -32.54
N LYS A 646 44.74 73.53 -32.50
CA LYS A 646 46.15 73.96 -32.56
C LYS A 646 47.01 73.43 -31.40
N GLN A 647 46.40 73.05 -30.28
CA GLN A 647 47.11 72.50 -29.12
C GLN A 647 47.24 70.97 -29.17
N LEU A 648 46.56 70.31 -30.09
CA LEU A 648 46.66 68.86 -30.25
C LEU A 648 47.94 68.50 -31.00
N ARG A 649 48.64 67.47 -30.50
CA ARG A 649 49.88 66.96 -31.09
C ARG A 649 49.66 65.57 -31.70
N PRO A 650 49.53 65.45 -33.03
CA PRO A 650 49.48 64.15 -33.69
C PRO A 650 50.80 63.39 -33.47
N VAL A 651 50.72 62.10 -33.19
CA VAL A 651 51.87 61.22 -32.97
C VAL A 651 51.68 59.89 -33.69
N THR A 652 52.78 59.22 -34.01
CA THR A 652 52.79 57.79 -34.34
C THR A 652 53.39 57.00 -33.19
N TYR A 653 52.88 55.80 -32.92
CA TYR A 653 53.32 54.97 -31.81
C TYR A 653 53.10 53.48 -32.06
N ASN A 654 53.84 52.65 -31.33
CA ASN A 654 53.59 51.21 -31.20
C ASN A 654 53.02 50.94 -29.80
N LEU A 655 52.19 49.90 -29.67
CA LEU A 655 51.66 49.51 -28.36
C LEU A 655 52.66 48.63 -27.61
N ASP A 656 52.91 48.96 -26.34
CA ASP A 656 53.63 48.09 -25.41
C ASP A 656 52.67 47.05 -24.82
N MET A 657 52.66 45.87 -25.45
CA MET A 657 51.81 44.76 -25.03
C MET A 657 52.20 44.19 -23.65
N GLU A 658 53.45 44.36 -23.22
CA GLU A 658 53.94 43.90 -21.91
C GLU A 658 53.42 44.80 -20.80
N ALA A 659 53.57 46.12 -20.94
CA ALA A 659 53.03 47.09 -20.00
C ALA A 659 51.50 46.98 -19.87
N ILE A 660 50.81 46.75 -21.00
CA ILE A 660 49.36 46.52 -21.02
C ILE A 660 48.98 45.24 -20.26
N ALA A 661 49.73 44.14 -20.43
CA ALA A 661 49.49 42.89 -19.73
C ALA A 661 49.71 43.03 -18.22
N GLN A 662 50.77 43.72 -17.81
CA GLN A 662 51.06 44.02 -16.40
C GLN A 662 49.98 44.88 -15.77
N PHE A 663 49.58 45.97 -16.44
CA PHE A 663 48.53 46.87 -15.96
C PHE A 663 47.19 46.13 -15.75
N ASN A 664 46.84 45.25 -16.69
CA ASN A 664 45.61 44.45 -16.59
C ASN A 664 45.76 43.19 -15.71
N ASN A 665 46.92 42.97 -15.08
CA ASN A 665 47.24 41.79 -14.30
C ASN A 665 46.94 40.48 -15.07
N ILE A 666 47.45 40.36 -16.30
CA ILE A 666 47.27 39.17 -17.15
C ILE A 666 48.44 38.19 -16.96
N PRO A 667 48.22 37.01 -16.31
CA PRO A 667 49.21 35.94 -16.23
C PRO A 667 49.73 35.48 -17.59
N ASP A 668 51.01 35.08 -17.62
CA ASP A 668 51.68 34.56 -18.82
C ASP A 668 50.97 33.38 -19.47
N SER A 669 50.35 32.51 -18.67
CA SER A 669 49.62 31.34 -19.15
C SER A 669 48.40 31.68 -20.02
N MET A 670 47.95 32.94 -20.02
CA MET A 670 46.80 33.41 -20.80
C MET A 670 47.20 34.29 -21.99
N ARG A 671 48.49 34.54 -22.19
CA ARG A 671 48.99 35.47 -23.20
C ARG A 671 49.16 34.80 -24.55
N LEU A 672 48.70 35.47 -25.59
CA LEU A 672 48.87 35.01 -26.97
C LEU A 672 50.13 35.66 -27.54
N ARG A 673 51.30 35.24 -27.04
CA ARG A 673 52.60 35.87 -27.34
C ARG A 673 52.87 36.07 -28.83
N ALA A 674 52.50 35.10 -29.67
CA ALA A 674 52.63 35.22 -31.13
C ALA A 674 51.78 36.36 -31.73
N VAL A 675 50.54 36.54 -31.25
CA VAL A 675 49.64 37.60 -31.71
C VAL A 675 50.05 38.95 -31.14
N GLU A 676 50.44 38.98 -29.85
CA GLU A 676 50.97 40.18 -29.20
C GLU A 676 52.21 40.72 -29.93
N ALA A 677 53.11 39.84 -30.37
CA ALA A 677 54.30 40.23 -31.14
C ALA A 677 53.96 40.84 -32.51
N LEU A 678 52.90 40.37 -33.16
CA LEU A 678 52.40 40.99 -34.40
C LEU A 678 51.78 42.36 -34.11
N LYS A 679 50.98 42.47 -33.05
CA LYS A 679 50.33 43.72 -32.65
C LYS A 679 51.32 44.81 -32.23
N ALA A 680 52.38 44.43 -31.51
CA ALA A 680 53.43 45.35 -31.08
C ALA A 680 54.22 45.97 -32.24
N LYS A 681 54.27 45.31 -33.42
CA LYS A 681 54.93 45.83 -34.62
C LYS A 681 54.06 46.77 -35.45
N GLU A 682 52.75 46.81 -35.19
CA GLU A 682 51.82 47.66 -35.92
C GLU A 682 52.03 49.12 -35.50
N VAL A 683 52.36 49.99 -36.46
CA VAL A 683 52.49 51.43 -36.24
C VAL A 683 51.10 52.05 -36.32
N GLN A 684 50.70 52.74 -35.25
CA GLN A 684 49.44 53.46 -35.15
C GLN A 684 49.67 54.96 -35.22
N THR A 685 48.69 55.70 -35.71
CA THR A 685 48.69 57.17 -35.72
C THR A 685 47.53 57.67 -34.87
N GLY A 686 47.78 58.66 -34.02
CA GLY A 686 46.77 59.17 -33.11
C GLY A 686 47.25 60.28 -32.19
N PHE A 687 46.63 60.39 -31.02
CA PHE A 687 46.95 61.35 -29.96
C PHE A 687 47.17 60.64 -28.62
N ILE A 688 47.95 61.26 -27.74
CA ILE A 688 48.09 60.82 -26.34
C ILE A 688 46.96 61.44 -25.53
N ALA A 689 46.12 60.61 -24.92
CA ALA A 689 44.88 61.04 -24.27
C ALA A 689 45.09 62.07 -23.14
N GLN A 690 46.15 61.93 -22.35
CA GLN A 690 46.52 62.86 -21.28
C GLN A 690 46.90 64.24 -21.83
N GLU A 691 47.56 64.28 -22.99
CA GLU A 691 47.91 65.54 -23.67
C GLU A 691 46.64 66.23 -24.21
N VAL A 692 45.71 65.46 -24.78
CA VAL A 692 44.40 65.98 -25.21
C VAL A 692 43.62 66.56 -24.03
N GLU A 693 43.60 65.87 -22.89
CA GLU A 693 42.95 66.38 -21.67
C GLU A 693 43.58 67.69 -21.20
N THR A 694 44.90 67.77 -21.22
CA THR A 694 45.63 69.00 -20.87
C THR A 694 45.30 70.14 -21.82
N ALA A 695 45.28 69.88 -23.13
CA ALA A 695 44.91 70.86 -24.15
C ALA A 695 43.48 71.38 -23.97
N ALA A 696 42.52 70.47 -23.72
CA ALA A 696 41.12 70.81 -23.49
C ALA A 696 40.95 71.70 -22.24
N LYS A 697 41.60 71.32 -21.13
CA LYS A 697 41.59 72.11 -19.88
C LYS A 697 42.18 73.51 -20.08
N LYS A 698 43.24 73.65 -20.86
CA LYS A 698 43.92 74.94 -21.08
C LYS A 698 43.04 75.96 -21.83
N VAL A 699 42.13 75.51 -22.68
CA VAL A 699 41.14 76.38 -23.35
C VAL A 699 39.79 76.43 -22.64
N GLY A 700 39.68 75.86 -21.44
CA GLY A 700 38.42 75.80 -20.68
C GLY A 700 37.34 74.91 -21.31
N TYR A 701 37.71 73.99 -22.21
CA TYR A 701 36.76 73.16 -22.96
C TYR A 701 36.55 71.80 -22.28
N GLN A 702 35.30 71.49 -21.93
CA GLN A 702 34.92 70.19 -21.40
C GLN A 702 34.67 69.21 -22.55
N PHE A 703 35.74 68.66 -23.10
CA PHE A 703 35.66 67.82 -24.29
C PHE A 703 35.14 66.40 -23.98
N SER A 704 34.01 66.02 -24.58
CA SER A 704 33.37 64.70 -24.47
C SER A 704 34.19 63.54 -25.05
N GLY A 705 35.19 63.84 -25.88
CA GLY A 705 36.02 62.83 -26.53
C GLY A 705 37.05 62.16 -25.63
N ILE A 706 37.28 62.67 -24.43
CA ILE A 706 38.22 62.08 -23.45
C ILE A 706 37.45 61.12 -22.54
N ASP A 707 37.91 59.87 -22.49
CA ASP A 707 37.47 58.89 -21.49
C ASP A 707 38.55 58.79 -20.41
N ALA A 708 38.42 59.62 -19.38
CA ALA A 708 39.39 59.69 -18.29
C ALA A 708 39.19 58.53 -17.30
N PRO A 709 40.27 58.00 -16.70
CA PRO A 709 40.21 56.86 -15.80
C PRO A 709 39.40 57.19 -14.54
N LYS A 710 38.45 56.33 -14.19
CA LYS A 710 37.59 56.52 -13.00
C LYS A 710 38.22 56.02 -11.70
N ASN A 711 39.30 55.24 -11.79
CA ASN A 711 40.06 54.68 -10.68
C ASN A 711 41.45 54.23 -11.17
N GLY A 712 42.32 53.81 -10.26
CA GLY A 712 43.70 53.39 -10.57
C GLY A 712 43.83 52.14 -11.45
N ASN A 713 42.74 51.40 -11.71
CA ASN A 713 42.73 50.23 -12.59
C ASN A 713 42.16 50.55 -13.99
N ASP A 714 41.74 51.79 -14.22
CA ASP A 714 41.21 52.25 -15.50
C ASP A 714 42.31 52.96 -16.29
N HIS A 715 42.22 52.95 -17.62
CA HIS A 715 43.17 53.64 -18.49
C HIS A 715 42.46 54.75 -19.26
N TYR A 716 43.23 55.71 -19.75
CA TYR A 716 42.71 56.75 -20.62
C TYR A 716 42.29 56.18 -21.99
N GLY A 717 41.18 56.69 -22.52
CA GLY A 717 40.73 56.43 -23.89
C GLY A 717 40.37 57.72 -24.63
N LEU A 718 40.37 57.65 -25.97
CA LEU A 718 39.90 58.73 -26.85
C LEU A 718 38.78 58.24 -27.77
N ARG A 719 37.75 59.07 -27.91
CA ARG A 719 36.63 58.88 -28.84
C ARG A 719 36.87 59.73 -30.08
N TYR A 720 37.59 59.18 -31.05
CA TYR A 720 38.01 59.93 -32.25
C TYR A 720 36.86 60.60 -33.01
N ALA A 721 35.67 60.00 -33.04
CA ALA A 721 34.50 60.59 -33.69
C ALA A 721 34.09 61.96 -33.09
N GLU A 722 34.32 62.18 -31.79
CA GLU A 722 33.98 63.42 -31.10
C GLU A 722 34.84 64.60 -31.55
N PHE A 723 36.02 64.37 -32.13
CA PHE A 723 36.88 65.43 -32.67
C PHE A 723 36.29 66.07 -33.94
N THR A 724 35.35 65.39 -34.62
CA THR A 724 34.72 65.92 -35.83
C THR A 724 34.08 67.28 -35.60
N VAL A 725 33.43 67.47 -34.45
CA VAL A 725 32.70 68.72 -34.14
C VAL A 725 33.67 69.90 -33.90
N PRO A 726 34.70 69.79 -33.04
CA PRO A 726 35.77 70.77 -32.95
C PRO A 726 36.51 71.03 -34.27
N LEU A 727 36.76 69.99 -35.07
CA LEU A 727 37.40 70.14 -36.38
C LEU A 727 36.54 70.97 -37.34
N VAL A 728 35.22 70.73 -37.38
CA VAL A 728 34.30 71.56 -38.17
C VAL A 728 34.34 73.01 -37.70
N LYS A 729 34.31 73.25 -36.38
CA LYS A 729 34.39 74.61 -35.83
C LYS A 729 35.73 75.29 -36.15
N ALA A 730 36.84 74.56 -36.05
CA ALA A 730 38.16 75.06 -36.43
C ALA A 730 38.26 75.44 -37.91
N VAL A 731 37.61 74.66 -38.80
CA VAL A 731 37.56 74.97 -40.24
C VAL A 731 36.70 76.22 -40.51
N GLN A 732 35.60 76.40 -39.78
CA GLN A 732 34.78 77.62 -39.84
C GLN A 732 35.60 78.85 -39.43
N GLU A 733 36.27 78.79 -38.27
CA GLU A 733 37.13 79.88 -37.78
C GLU A 733 38.30 80.17 -38.72
N LEU A 734 38.94 79.14 -39.28
CA LEU A 734 40.03 79.32 -40.26
C LEU A 734 39.53 79.96 -41.56
N SER A 735 38.30 79.65 -41.98
CA SER A 735 37.69 80.26 -43.16
C SER A 735 37.39 81.74 -42.94
N GLU A 736 36.95 82.12 -41.72
CA GLU A 736 36.82 83.52 -41.31
C GLU A 736 38.17 84.25 -41.29
N GLU A 737 39.22 83.70 -40.66
CA GLU A 737 40.57 84.29 -40.66
C GLU A 737 41.13 84.48 -42.09
N LEU A 738 40.83 83.52 -42.99
CA LEU A 738 41.26 83.59 -44.39
C LEU A 738 40.51 84.70 -45.16
N GLU A 739 39.21 84.88 -44.91
CA GLU A 739 38.43 85.97 -45.51
C GLU A 739 38.94 87.34 -45.03
N ASP A 740 39.21 87.48 -43.74
CA ASP A 740 39.77 88.71 -43.16
C ASP A 740 41.15 89.03 -43.76
N THR A 741 42.03 88.03 -43.85
CA THR A 741 43.35 88.19 -44.47
C THR A 741 43.23 88.60 -45.94
N ARG A 742 42.27 88.04 -46.69
CA ARG A 742 41.99 88.44 -48.08
C ARG A 742 41.51 89.88 -48.17
N GLN A 743 40.67 90.34 -47.23
CA GLN A 743 40.24 91.74 -47.18
C GLN A 743 41.41 92.68 -46.86
N GLN A 744 42.26 92.34 -45.90
CA GLN A 744 43.47 93.13 -45.57
C GLN A 744 44.41 93.24 -46.77
N ASN A 745 44.67 92.14 -47.48
CA ASN A 745 45.48 92.16 -48.69
C ASN A 745 44.87 93.04 -49.80
N LYS A 746 43.54 93.06 -49.93
CA LYS A 746 42.85 93.97 -50.85
C LYS A 746 43.04 95.44 -50.45
N GLN A 747 43.02 95.75 -49.15
CA GLN A 747 43.29 97.10 -48.65
C GLN A 747 44.74 97.53 -48.84
N LEU A 748 45.72 96.67 -48.55
CA LEU A 748 47.15 96.94 -48.80
C LEU A 748 47.43 97.16 -50.28
N ALA A 749 46.83 96.36 -51.18
CA ALA A 749 46.97 96.55 -52.61
C ALA A 749 46.46 97.94 -53.06
N ALA A 750 45.38 98.43 -52.46
CA ALA A 750 44.87 99.77 -52.72
C ALA A 750 45.81 100.87 -52.20
N GLN A 751 46.45 100.68 -51.04
CA GLN A 751 47.44 101.61 -50.49
C GLN A 751 48.72 101.67 -51.33
N ASN A 752 49.26 100.54 -51.76
CA ASN A 752 50.45 100.50 -52.61
C ASN A 752 50.23 101.23 -53.95
N LYS A 753 49.06 101.05 -54.56
CA LYS A 753 48.67 101.79 -55.78
C LYS A 753 48.64 103.31 -55.55
N LYS A 754 48.29 103.76 -54.34
CA LYS A 754 48.28 105.18 -53.97
C LYS A 754 49.69 105.73 -53.78
N MET A 755 50.59 104.94 -53.20
CA MET A 755 51.99 105.31 -52.96
C MET A 755 52.80 105.35 -54.26
N GLU A 756 52.54 104.43 -55.20
CA GLU A 756 53.12 104.50 -56.55
C GLU A 756 52.76 105.81 -57.27
N ALA A 757 51.53 106.31 -57.11
CA ALA A 757 51.12 107.59 -57.67
C ALA A 757 51.85 108.79 -57.05
N GLU A 758 52.22 108.73 -55.77
CA GLU A 758 53.04 109.77 -55.11
C GLU A 758 54.51 109.74 -55.56
N ILE A 759 55.08 108.55 -55.78
CA ILE A 759 56.46 108.41 -56.30
C ILE A 759 56.58 109.02 -57.70
N VAL A 760 55.56 108.88 -58.56
CA VAL A 760 55.54 109.54 -59.87
C VAL A 760 55.58 111.06 -59.71
N LYS A 761 54.80 111.64 -58.79
CA LYS A 761 54.83 113.08 -58.52
C LYS A 761 56.19 113.57 -58.00
N LEU A 762 56.88 112.79 -57.17
CA LEU A 762 58.20 113.15 -56.65
C LEU A 762 59.27 113.15 -57.75
N LYS A 763 59.22 112.21 -58.70
CA LYS A 763 60.12 112.19 -59.87
C LYS A 763 59.95 113.42 -60.77
N GLU A 764 58.73 113.94 -60.90
CA GLU A 764 58.49 115.20 -61.63
C GLU A 764 59.14 116.42 -60.95
N ILE A 765 59.18 116.43 -59.62
CA ILE A 765 59.83 117.49 -58.84
C ILE A 765 61.35 117.43 -58.99
N GLU A 766 61.93 116.24 -58.93
CA GLU A 766 63.38 116.03 -59.09
C GLU A 766 63.89 116.48 -60.47
N ASN A 767 63.12 116.22 -61.53
CA ASN A 767 63.46 116.68 -62.88
C ASN A 767 63.43 118.22 -63.01
N LYS A 768 62.52 118.91 -62.31
CA LYS A 768 62.52 120.38 -62.27
C LYS A 768 63.75 120.94 -61.56
N GLN A 769 64.26 120.24 -60.54
CA GLN A 769 65.43 120.66 -59.78
C GLN A 769 66.72 120.61 -60.61
N LYS A 770 66.90 119.55 -61.42
CA LYS A 770 68.03 119.42 -62.35
C LYS A 770 68.08 120.50 -63.44
N ALA A 771 66.91 120.98 -63.90
CA ALA A 771 66.85 122.06 -64.88
C ALA A 771 67.36 123.39 -64.31
N MET A 772 67.12 123.65 -63.02
CA MET A 772 67.54 124.88 -62.33
C MET A 772 69.06 124.93 -62.08
N GLU A 773 69.70 123.78 -61.85
CA GLU A 773 71.17 123.68 -61.69
C GLU A 773 71.93 123.96 -63.00
N ALA A 774 71.33 123.61 -64.15
CA ALA A 774 71.91 123.89 -65.46
C ALA A 774 71.97 125.40 -65.78
N GLU A 775 70.92 126.16 -65.43
CA GLU A 775 70.89 127.62 -65.59
C GLU A 775 71.95 128.33 -64.73
N LEU A 776 72.15 127.87 -63.47
CA LEU A 776 73.13 128.44 -62.56
C LEU A 776 74.58 128.28 -63.08
N THR A 777 74.84 127.22 -63.85
CA THR A 777 76.15 126.92 -64.42
C THR A 777 76.46 127.82 -65.62
N ALA A 778 75.45 128.18 -66.43
CA ALA A 778 75.59 129.11 -67.55
C ALA A 778 75.91 130.55 -67.08
N ILE A 779 75.32 131.00 -65.97
CA ILE A 779 75.55 132.34 -65.40
C ILE A 779 76.99 132.50 -64.90
N LYS A 780 77.60 131.45 -64.32
CA LYS A 780 78.99 131.46 -63.85
C LYS A 780 80.03 131.58 -64.98
N ALA A 781 79.70 131.15 -66.20
CA ALA A 781 80.60 131.24 -67.35
C ALA A 781 80.70 132.66 -67.94
N LEU A 782 79.61 133.44 -67.90
CA LEU A 782 79.55 134.82 -68.41
C LEU A 782 80.36 135.82 -67.56
N LEU A 783 80.41 135.62 -66.23
CA LEU A 783 81.15 136.48 -65.28
C LEU A 783 82.68 136.37 -65.41
N LYS A 784 83.20 135.32 -66.07
CA LYS A 784 84.65 135.08 -66.20
C LYS A 784 85.30 135.80 -67.39
N ALA A 785 84.52 136.22 -68.39
CA ALA A 785 85.03 136.85 -69.61
C ALA A 785 85.19 138.39 -69.52
N THR A 786 84.57 139.05 -68.54
CA THR A 786 84.55 140.52 -68.42
C THR A 786 85.71 141.12 -67.60
N SER A 787 86.60 140.29 -67.05
CA SER A 787 87.68 140.72 -66.14
C SER A 787 89.08 140.87 -66.77
N ALA A 788 89.22 140.70 -68.10
CA ALA A 788 90.51 140.78 -68.79
C ALA A 788 90.75 142.08 -69.61
N SER A 789 89.89 143.10 -69.51
CA SER A 789 90.15 144.45 -70.05
C SER A 789 90.46 145.45 -68.93
N LYS A 790 91.68 145.40 -68.38
CA LYS A 790 92.36 146.51 -67.72
C LYS A 790 93.85 146.26 -67.67
#